data_AF-A0A8H7AJB4-F1
#
_entry.id   AF-A0A8H7AJB4-F1
#
_cell.length_a   1.000
_cell.length_b   1.000
_cell.length_c   1.000
_cell.angle_alpha   90.00
_cell.angle_beta   90.00
_cell.angle_gamma   90.00
#
_symmetry.space_group_name_H-M   'P 1'
#
loop_
_entity.id
_entity.type
_entity.pdbx_description
1 polymer ?
#
loop_
_entity_poly.entity_id
_entity_poly.type
_entity_poly.pdbx_seq_one_letter_code
_entity_poly.pdbx_strand_id
1 'polypeptide(L)'
;MYQHGGHQGQHVMMNGQNHRGYGMQQMSKFQHNHHPHHNQASHHHNQHHQGGHINHQYNHPGGGTLPAPSSHFSQPHQNGVSENQQDDMDEPGGEHWQAQQQWAEEARANASPHHQARTVAQVSKQLSLGPSQTGNEEVQEEERNRPVTVPKGGRQGWTAIDLGGQGLRALSDVLFRYDFLQKLYLNHNNLDHLPLAIGRLKCLVELDVSGNQLRELPAEIGMLTNLERLMLVDNNLRTLPYELGHLYKLSALGVEGNPLNEDDMKRIMHMSTKEFIEFLRDGMPAPEPPVGRDWLALEDTSNATSQCEKFSAFSYNILCDRYATKSQYGYAPARVLDWEHRKEIILGEILTQDPDIVCLQELDKYNYDEFFRPKLAESGYKGYFAQKSRHETAPSDQARHIDGCGTFFKEKKYILLDSQHLNFGRKAVERSGRHASADMINRVWQRDDIGTVVLLENRATGSRMIVANAHFYWDPAYKDVKLIQVAVLMEELTRLAEEYAKMPACKNKKVFQFSDAEDNGEPMPEPGPSQEYSSGPQLPVIICGDFNSGKDSAVYDLLCNGNLGSRHEDLGDRNYGTFSEAGISHPFTLKSAYSSVGELSFTNYTPGFTDVLDYIWYSSNSLRVSGLLGDVDMEYLQRVPGFPNFHFPSDHLALMAEFVVSAPKKLKVTEADFGSGSQRDGK
;
A
#
# COMPACT_ATOMS: atom_id res chain seq x y z
N MET A 1 -19.23 -48.85 37.10
CA MET A 1 -20.27 -49.75 37.66
C MET A 1 -20.52 -49.33 39.10
N TYR A 2 -21.78 -49.05 39.44
CA TYR A 2 -22.39 -48.72 40.75
C TYR A 2 -21.99 -47.38 41.41
N GLN A 3 -22.87 -46.35 41.42
CA GLN A 3 -24.01 -46.05 42.32
C GLN A 3 -23.54 -45.48 43.69
N HIS A 4 -24.19 -44.56 44.40
CA HIS A 4 -25.28 -43.58 44.23
C HIS A 4 -25.42 -42.83 45.57
N GLY A 5 -25.81 -41.54 45.57
CA GLY A 5 -26.50 -40.84 46.68
C GLY A 5 -25.74 -40.62 48.00
N GLY A 6 -25.98 -39.59 48.83
CA GLY A 6 -27.00 -38.56 48.84
C GLY A 6 -27.16 -38.03 50.28
N HIS A 7 -27.11 -36.71 50.42
CA HIS A 7 -27.86 -35.83 51.33
C HIS A 7 -27.71 -35.80 52.88
N GLN A 8 -27.74 -34.52 53.31
CA GLN A 8 -28.22 -33.92 54.58
C GLN A 8 -27.35 -34.15 55.83
N GLY A 9 -26.94 -33.13 56.61
CA GLY A 9 -27.42 -31.77 56.78
C GLY A 9 -27.91 -31.58 58.21
N GLN A 10 -27.20 -30.81 59.04
CA GLN A 10 -27.81 -30.20 60.22
C GLN A 10 -27.13 -28.89 60.61
N HIS A 11 -27.97 -27.85 60.58
CA HIS A 11 -27.76 -26.50 61.07
C HIS A 11 -27.65 -26.46 62.60
N VAL A 12 -26.88 -25.50 63.11
CA VAL A 12 -27.31 -24.70 64.27
C VAL A 12 -27.19 -23.22 63.89
N MET A 13 -28.37 -22.61 63.77
CA MET A 13 -28.58 -21.17 63.71
C MET A 13 -28.62 -20.58 65.13
N MET A 14 -28.19 -19.33 65.30
CA MET A 14 -29.03 -18.19 65.74
C MET A 14 -28.14 -16.97 65.95
N ASN A 15 -28.31 -15.94 65.13
CA ASN A 15 -29.17 -14.74 65.35
C ASN A 15 -28.55 -13.76 66.36
N GLY A 16 -28.41 -12.47 66.08
CA GLY A 16 -28.83 -11.68 64.93
C GLY A 16 -29.10 -10.23 65.34
N GLN A 17 -29.13 -9.34 64.34
CA GLN A 17 -29.77 -8.01 64.30
C GLN A 17 -29.06 -6.83 65.01
N ASN A 18 -29.00 -5.61 64.44
CA ASN A 18 -29.40 -5.10 63.11
C ASN A 18 -28.86 -3.66 62.86
N HIS A 19 -28.56 -3.37 61.58
CA HIS A 19 -28.79 -2.11 60.80
C HIS A 19 -28.14 -0.77 61.22
N ARG A 20 -27.71 0.17 60.34
CA ARG A 20 -27.95 0.46 58.90
C ARG A 20 -26.94 1.53 58.39
N GLY A 21 -26.67 1.57 57.07
CA GLY A 21 -26.16 2.74 56.31
C GLY A 21 -25.03 2.38 55.30
N TYR A 22 -25.31 1.83 54.11
CA TYR A 22 -25.59 2.44 52.77
C TYR A 22 -24.44 3.18 52.05
N GLY A 23 -24.10 2.71 50.84
CA GLY A 23 -23.49 3.52 49.77
C GLY A 23 -22.52 2.82 48.80
N MET A 24 -22.99 1.87 47.97
CA MET A 24 -22.27 1.35 46.80
C MET A 24 -23.15 1.58 45.57
N GLN A 25 -22.68 2.37 44.60
CA GLN A 25 -23.38 2.61 43.34
C GLN A 25 -22.51 2.13 42.18
N GLN A 26 -23.00 1.06 41.53
CA GLN A 26 -22.58 0.58 40.23
C GLN A 26 -22.86 1.65 39.17
N MET A 27 -21.89 1.90 38.29
CA MET A 27 -22.09 2.72 37.10
C MET A 27 -23.01 2.02 36.11
N SER A 28 -24.03 2.78 35.70
CA SER A 28 -25.03 2.42 34.70
C SER A 28 -24.42 2.27 33.32
N LYS A 29 -24.71 1.12 32.69
CA LYS A 29 -24.87 1.02 31.24
C LYS A 29 -26.18 1.72 30.87
N PHE A 30 -26.14 2.65 29.93
CA PHE A 30 -27.32 3.01 29.16
C PHE A 30 -27.05 2.87 27.66
N GLN A 31 -28.04 2.24 27.07
CA GLN A 31 -28.22 1.67 25.75
C GLN A 31 -29.04 2.66 24.92
N HIS A 32 -28.77 2.76 23.61
CA HIS A 32 -29.75 3.07 22.56
C HIS A 32 -29.14 2.63 21.22
N ASN A 33 -29.85 2.11 20.22
CA ASN A 33 -31.09 1.35 20.17
C ASN A 33 -31.16 0.88 18.70
N HIS A 34 -30.97 -0.40 18.40
CA HIS A 34 -31.35 -0.97 17.10
C HIS A 34 -31.81 -2.40 17.33
N HIS A 35 -33.12 -2.62 17.18
CA HIS A 35 -33.68 -3.94 17.08
C HIS A 35 -34.72 -4.01 15.95
N PRO A 36 -34.88 -5.22 15.39
CA PRO A 36 -35.29 -5.47 14.00
C PRO A 36 -36.71 -6.04 13.95
N HIS A 37 -37.22 -6.44 12.78
CA HIS A 37 -37.90 -7.75 12.61
C HIS A 37 -38.31 -8.08 11.15
N HIS A 38 -37.88 -9.29 10.76
CA HIS A 38 -38.44 -10.35 9.89
C HIS A 38 -39.63 -10.14 8.91
N ASN A 39 -39.41 -10.68 7.68
CA ASN A 39 -40.19 -11.67 6.87
C ASN A 39 -41.65 -11.96 7.29
N GLN A 40 -42.64 -12.16 6.40
CA GLN A 40 -42.69 -12.97 5.16
C GLN A 40 -44.07 -12.81 4.47
N ALA A 41 -44.13 -12.91 3.12
CA ALA A 41 -45.26 -13.37 2.25
C ALA A 41 -46.65 -12.65 2.33
N SER A 42 -47.50 -12.46 1.32
CA SER A 42 -47.68 -12.96 -0.06
C SER A 42 -48.85 -12.20 -0.75
N HIS A 43 -48.78 -12.10 -2.08
CA HIS A 43 -49.87 -12.12 -3.09
C HIS A 43 -51.05 -11.11 -3.16
N HIS A 44 -51.17 -10.56 -4.39
CA HIS A 44 -52.35 -10.37 -5.26
C HIS A 44 -53.46 -9.32 -4.99
N HIS A 45 -53.52 -8.38 -5.95
CA HIS A 45 -54.66 -8.00 -6.80
C HIS A 45 -55.82 -7.13 -6.26
N ASN A 46 -56.05 -6.05 -7.03
CA ASN A 46 -57.31 -5.59 -7.64
C ASN A 46 -58.02 -4.32 -7.12
N GLN A 47 -58.23 -3.42 -8.09
CA GLN A 47 -59.44 -2.63 -8.41
C GLN A 47 -59.99 -1.52 -7.47
N HIS A 48 -59.94 -0.30 -8.03
CA HIS A 48 -61.07 0.58 -8.43
C HIS A 48 -62.18 1.01 -7.44
N HIS A 49 -62.62 2.26 -7.70
CA HIS A 49 -63.91 2.91 -7.41
C HIS A 49 -64.08 3.52 -6.01
N GLN A 50 -64.23 4.84 -5.85
CA GLN A 50 -65.27 5.81 -6.27
C GLN A 50 -66.08 6.23 -5.03
N GLY A 51 -66.30 7.54 -4.87
CA GLY A 51 -67.62 8.03 -4.48
C GLY A 51 -67.76 8.73 -3.12
N GLY A 52 -68.15 10.01 -3.20
CA GLY A 52 -69.15 10.64 -2.32
C GLY A 52 -68.58 11.48 -1.17
N HIS A 53 -68.65 12.82 -1.22
CA HIS A 53 -69.82 13.64 -0.80
C HIS A 53 -70.04 13.61 0.73
N ILE A 54 -70.37 14.64 1.49
CA ILE A 54 -70.77 16.06 1.36
C ILE A 54 -70.68 16.59 2.81
N ASN A 55 -70.22 17.82 3.05
CA ASN A 55 -71.00 18.71 3.92
C ASN A 55 -70.71 20.19 3.66
N HIS A 56 -71.79 20.92 3.42
CA HIS A 56 -71.89 22.37 3.23
C HIS A 56 -72.04 23.09 4.57
N GLN A 57 -71.54 24.33 4.68
CA GLN A 57 -72.41 25.45 5.12
C GLN A 57 -71.87 26.86 4.78
N TYR A 58 -72.62 27.51 3.86
CA TYR A 58 -73.04 28.93 3.71
C TYR A 58 -72.19 30.11 4.28
N ASN A 59 -71.71 31.06 3.45
CA ASN A 59 -72.36 32.28 2.86
C ASN A 59 -72.34 33.49 3.83
N HIS A 60 -71.93 34.74 3.54
CA HIS A 60 -72.27 35.68 2.44
C HIS A 60 -71.52 37.05 2.70
N PRO A 61 -71.70 38.19 1.97
CA PRO A 61 -71.16 38.54 0.63
C PRO A 61 -70.60 40.00 0.49
N GLY A 62 -70.19 40.38 -0.74
CA GLY A 62 -70.17 41.77 -1.26
C GLY A 62 -68.83 42.17 -1.91
N GLY A 63 -68.72 42.72 -3.13
CA GLY A 63 -69.68 43.09 -4.17
C GLY A 63 -69.00 44.08 -5.16
N GLY A 64 -69.23 43.89 -6.47
CA GLY A 64 -68.94 44.85 -7.56
C GLY A 64 -67.60 44.63 -8.29
N THR A 65 -67.45 44.74 -9.61
CA THR A 65 -68.30 45.14 -10.75
C THR A 65 -67.56 44.74 -12.05
N LEU A 66 -68.27 44.21 -13.05
CA LEU A 66 -67.87 43.99 -14.46
C LEU A 66 -68.02 45.32 -15.27
N PRO A 67 -67.55 45.49 -16.54
CA PRO A 67 -67.61 44.50 -17.62
C PRO A 67 -66.53 44.49 -18.74
N ALA A 68 -66.68 43.45 -19.56
CA ALA A 68 -66.11 43.08 -20.88
C ALA A 68 -66.42 44.12 -22.01
N PRO A 69 -66.20 43.92 -23.35
CA PRO A 69 -65.98 42.64 -24.06
C PRO A 69 -65.15 42.58 -25.38
N SER A 70 -64.84 41.33 -25.75
CA SER A 70 -64.78 40.64 -27.07
C SER A 70 -64.38 41.33 -28.38
N SER A 71 -63.59 40.63 -29.19
CA SER A 71 -64.09 40.06 -30.47
C SER A 71 -63.19 38.99 -31.08
N HIS A 72 -63.85 37.94 -31.57
CA HIS A 72 -63.34 36.78 -32.31
C HIS A 72 -62.77 37.13 -33.68
N PHE A 73 -61.79 36.36 -34.16
CA PHE A 73 -61.76 35.92 -35.57
C PHE A 73 -61.04 34.57 -35.72
N SER A 74 -61.47 33.85 -36.74
CA SER A 74 -61.45 32.42 -37.04
C SER A 74 -60.09 31.83 -37.46
N GLN A 75 -59.91 30.52 -37.24
CA GLN A 75 -58.93 29.69 -37.96
C GLN A 75 -59.24 29.58 -39.47
N PRO A 76 -58.26 29.20 -40.31
CA PRO A 76 -58.19 27.79 -40.70
C PRO A 76 -56.76 27.22 -40.77
N HIS A 77 -56.69 25.88 -40.67
CA HIS A 77 -55.54 25.00 -40.79
C HIS A 77 -54.57 25.29 -41.95
N GLN A 78 -53.26 25.16 -41.68
CA GLN A 78 -52.32 24.52 -42.60
C GLN A 78 -51.09 23.97 -41.87
N ASN A 79 -50.82 22.68 -42.08
CA ASN A 79 -49.58 22.01 -41.70
C ASN A 79 -48.39 22.65 -42.42
N GLY A 80 -47.37 23.03 -41.65
CA GLY A 80 -46.07 23.45 -42.16
C GLY A 80 -45.00 23.05 -41.15
N VAL A 81 -44.25 22.01 -41.48
CA VAL A 81 -43.07 21.55 -40.77
C VAL A 81 -42.02 22.68 -40.81
N SER A 82 -41.55 23.10 -39.65
CA SER A 82 -40.26 23.76 -39.48
C SER A 82 -39.75 23.37 -38.11
N GLU A 83 -38.70 22.54 -38.11
CA GLU A 83 -37.85 22.26 -36.97
C GLU A 83 -37.30 23.59 -36.43
N ASN A 84 -37.80 24.02 -35.28
CA ASN A 84 -37.02 24.87 -34.40
C ASN A 84 -36.25 23.95 -33.46
N GLN A 85 -34.98 23.71 -33.78
CA GLN A 85 -33.96 23.42 -32.76
C GLN A 85 -33.74 24.71 -31.98
N GLN A 86 -34.53 24.92 -30.93
CA GLN A 86 -34.23 25.87 -29.89
C GLN A 86 -35.07 25.51 -28.66
N ASP A 87 -34.41 25.54 -27.51
CA ASP A 87 -34.91 25.34 -26.15
C ASP A 87 -34.86 23.91 -25.60
N ASP A 88 -33.63 23.48 -25.30
CA ASP A 88 -33.32 22.50 -24.23
C ASP A 88 -32.12 23.00 -23.38
N MET A 89 -31.91 24.33 -23.29
CA MET A 89 -30.84 24.98 -22.52
C MET A 89 -31.38 25.75 -21.29
N ASP A 90 -32.58 25.43 -20.83
CA ASP A 90 -33.26 26.11 -19.72
C ASP A 90 -33.70 25.14 -18.60
N GLU A 91 -32.97 24.03 -18.39
CA GLU A 91 -33.05 23.35 -17.09
C GLU A 91 -32.17 24.10 -16.08
N PRO A 92 -32.74 24.62 -14.96
CA PRO A 92 -31.95 25.27 -13.93
C PRO A 92 -30.97 24.24 -13.37
N GLY A 93 -29.67 24.46 -13.62
CA GLY A 93 -28.62 23.54 -13.21
C GLY A 93 -28.70 23.20 -11.72
N GLY A 94 -28.33 21.96 -11.39
CA GLY A 94 -28.42 21.41 -10.03
C GLY A 94 -27.58 22.19 -9.00
N GLU A 95 -27.60 21.75 -7.74
CA GLU A 95 -26.87 22.41 -6.64
C GLU A 95 -25.38 22.62 -6.93
N HIS A 96 -24.74 21.70 -7.66
CA HIS A 96 -23.34 21.83 -8.07
C HIS A 96 -23.12 22.96 -9.09
N TRP A 97 -24.02 23.15 -10.04
CA TRP A 97 -23.93 24.27 -10.99
C TRP A 97 -24.13 25.63 -10.30
N GLN A 98 -24.99 25.69 -9.27
CA GLN A 98 -25.10 26.89 -8.44
C GLN A 98 -23.80 27.17 -7.68
N ALA A 99 -23.13 26.13 -7.17
CA ALA A 99 -21.82 26.26 -6.55
C ALA A 99 -20.75 26.77 -7.54
N GLN A 100 -20.77 26.32 -8.81
CA GLN A 100 -19.90 26.88 -9.87
C GLN A 100 -20.06 28.39 -10.00
N GLN A 101 -21.30 28.87 -10.07
CA GLN A 101 -21.59 30.30 -10.23
C GLN A 101 -21.13 31.10 -9.01
N GLN A 102 -21.37 30.60 -7.80
CA GLN A 102 -20.88 31.22 -6.57
C GLN A 102 -19.35 31.28 -6.52
N TRP A 103 -18.68 30.19 -6.86
CA TRP A 103 -17.22 30.14 -6.96
C TRP A 103 -16.67 31.12 -8.00
N ALA A 104 -17.40 31.34 -9.10
CA ALA A 104 -17.02 32.30 -10.12
C ALA A 104 -17.15 33.74 -9.63
N GLU A 105 -18.25 34.07 -8.96
CA GLU A 105 -18.46 35.38 -8.34
C GLU A 105 -17.39 35.68 -7.27
N GLU A 106 -17.10 34.72 -6.38
CA GLU A 106 -16.04 34.82 -5.39
C GLU A 106 -14.68 35.03 -6.04
N ALA A 107 -14.34 34.24 -7.06
CA ALA A 107 -13.07 34.36 -7.77
C ALA A 107 -12.93 35.77 -8.37
N ARG A 108 -13.96 36.30 -9.04
CA ARG A 108 -13.95 37.65 -9.62
C ARG A 108 -13.84 38.75 -8.58
N ALA A 109 -14.47 38.59 -7.41
CA ALA A 109 -14.38 39.54 -6.30
C ALA A 109 -12.97 39.59 -5.67
N ASN A 110 -12.25 38.47 -5.69
CA ASN A 110 -10.94 38.31 -5.04
C ASN A 110 -9.75 38.82 -5.88
N ALA A 111 -9.97 39.74 -6.82
CA ALA A 111 -8.96 40.25 -7.77
C ALA A 111 -7.88 41.17 -7.18
N SER A 112 -8.04 41.57 -5.93
CA SER A 112 -7.11 42.50 -5.28
C SER A 112 -5.74 41.83 -4.99
N PRO A 113 -4.59 42.52 -5.15
CA PRO A 113 -3.27 41.89 -4.98
C PRO A 113 -3.05 41.32 -3.57
N HIS A 114 -2.60 40.07 -3.42
CA HIS A 114 -2.48 39.38 -2.12
C HIS A 114 -3.79 39.35 -1.30
N HIS A 115 -4.93 39.11 -1.96
CA HIS A 115 -6.23 39.09 -1.30
C HIS A 115 -6.26 38.14 -0.10
N GLN A 116 -5.82 36.89 -0.27
CA GLN A 116 -5.92 35.85 0.76
C GLN A 116 -5.03 36.16 1.96
N ALA A 117 -3.80 36.61 1.70
CA ALA A 117 -2.90 37.02 2.77
C ALA A 117 -3.46 38.18 3.60
N ARG A 118 -4.14 39.16 2.96
CA ARG A 118 -4.81 40.26 3.68
C ARG A 118 -5.99 39.77 4.50
N THR A 119 -6.82 38.91 3.95
CA THR A 119 -8.00 38.36 4.64
C THR A 119 -7.58 37.57 5.88
N VAL A 120 -6.60 36.67 5.75
CA VAL A 120 -6.04 35.92 6.90
C VAL A 120 -5.47 36.87 7.95
N ALA A 121 -4.70 37.89 7.56
CA ALA A 121 -4.15 38.87 8.49
C ALA A 121 -5.22 39.68 9.23
N GLN A 122 -6.35 40.01 8.57
CA GLN A 122 -7.49 40.69 9.20
C GLN A 122 -8.18 39.79 10.22
N VAL A 123 -8.44 38.52 9.87
CA VAL A 123 -9.06 37.54 10.78
C VAL A 123 -8.16 37.29 12.00
N SER A 124 -6.86 37.12 11.81
CA SER A 124 -5.91 36.96 12.93
C SER A 124 -5.87 38.19 13.84
N LYS A 125 -5.98 39.40 13.29
CA LYS A 125 -6.07 40.64 14.10
C LYS A 125 -7.36 40.71 14.90
N GLN A 126 -8.49 40.28 14.35
CA GLN A 126 -9.79 40.26 15.05
C GLN A 126 -9.80 39.23 16.19
N LEU A 127 -9.17 38.07 16.00
CA LEU A 127 -8.99 37.07 17.06
C LEU A 127 -8.08 37.55 18.21
N SER A 128 -7.17 38.49 17.95
CA SER A 128 -6.28 39.07 18.95
C SER A 128 -6.87 40.24 19.74
N LEU A 129 -8.08 40.70 19.39
CA LEU A 129 -8.77 41.86 19.98
C LEU A 129 -9.99 41.46 20.82
N GLY A 130 -9.88 40.38 21.61
CA GLY A 130 -10.82 40.11 22.70
C GLY A 130 -10.59 41.06 23.89
N PRO A 131 -11.63 41.51 24.61
CA PRO A 131 -11.46 42.46 25.70
C PRO A 131 -10.66 41.83 26.85
N SER A 132 -9.52 42.44 27.16
CA SER A 132 -8.81 42.25 28.42
C SER A 132 -9.74 42.66 29.56
N GLN A 133 -10.36 41.67 30.22
CA GLN A 133 -10.88 41.89 31.57
C GLN A 133 -9.69 42.03 32.51
N THR A 134 -9.54 43.23 33.04
CA THR A 134 -8.68 43.53 34.18
C THR A 134 -9.27 42.87 35.43
N GLY A 135 -8.64 41.80 35.89
CA GLY A 135 -8.88 41.19 37.19
C GLY A 135 -7.60 40.51 37.66
N ASN A 136 -6.91 41.13 38.62
CA ASN A 136 -5.77 40.53 39.30
C ASN A 136 -6.22 39.28 40.04
N GLU A 137 -5.57 38.14 39.81
CA GLU A 137 -5.26 37.15 40.84
C GLU A 137 -4.12 36.24 40.36
N GLU A 138 -3.01 36.28 41.10
CA GLU A 138 -1.83 35.43 40.97
C GLU A 138 -2.18 33.98 41.32
N VAL A 139 -2.12 33.02 40.39
CA VAL A 139 -1.87 31.60 40.73
C VAL A 139 -1.18 30.87 39.56
N GLN A 140 0.01 30.33 39.87
CA GLN A 140 0.75 29.21 39.28
C GLN A 140 1.52 29.39 37.96
N GLU A 141 2.77 29.79 38.19
CA GLU A 141 3.95 29.73 37.33
C GLU A 141 4.49 28.28 37.13
N GLU A 142 3.63 27.26 36.99
CA GLU A 142 4.06 25.83 36.97
C GLU A 142 3.77 25.01 35.70
N GLU A 143 3.36 25.64 34.58
CA GLU A 143 3.22 24.92 33.29
C GLU A 143 4.13 25.47 32.16
N ARG A 144 5.33 25.95 32.50
CA ARG A 144 6.37 26.32 31.52
C ARG A 144 7.45 25.28 31.27
N ASN A 145 7.34 24.09 31.85
CA ASN A 145 8.39 23.06 31.80
C ASN A 145 7.90 21.65 31.40
N ARG A 146 7.01 21.57 30.41
CA ARG A 146 6.90 20.33 29.62
C ARG A 146 7.81 20.46 28.39
N PRO A 147 8.89 19.68 28.27
CA PRO A 147 9.56 19.56 26.99
C PRO A 147 8.57 18.83 26.09
N VAL A 148 7.84 19.59 25.25
CA VAL A 148 7.29 19.03 24.03
C VAL A 148 8.52 18.53 23.28
N THR A 149 8.69 17.22 23.21
CA THR A 149 9.64 16.58 22.32
C THR A 149 9.18 16.85 20.90
N VAL A 150 9.52 18.05 20.43
CA VAL A 150 9.45 18.43 19.02
C VAL A 150 10.46 17.52 18.31
N PRO A 151 10.05 16.74 17.30
CA PRO A 151 11.01 16.06 16.44
C PRO A 151 12.00 17.10 15.91
N LYS A 152 13.29 16.81 15.98
CA LYS A 152 14.34 17.68 15.43
C LYS A 152 14.23 17.70 13.90
N GLY A 153 13.36 18.54 13.38
CA GLY A 153 13.25 18.98 11.99
C GLY A 153 12.77 20.43 12.02
N GLY A 154 13.38 21.31 11.21
CA GLY A 154 13.11 22.75 11.24
C GLY A 154 11.61 23.04 11.18
N ARG A 155 11.10 23.91 12.06
CA ARG A 155 9.69 24.31 12.06
C ARG A 155 9.37 25.01 10.74
N GLN A 156 8.79 24.28 9.79
CA GLN A 156 8.18 24.85 8.60
C GLN A 156 6.93 25.63 9.04
N GLY A 157 7.10 26.92 9.31
CA GLY A 157 6.08 27.77 9.95
C GLY A 157 4.99 28.29 9.03
N TRP A 158 5.12 28.12 7.71
CA TRP A 158 4.15 28.53 6.70
C TRP A 158 3.90 27.41 5.70
N THR A 159 2.67 27.28 5.23
CA THR A 159 2.23 26.28 4.25
C THR A 159 1.45 26.89 3.08
N ALA A 160 1.29 28.21 3.07
CA ALA A 160 0.51 28.94 2.07
C ALA A 160 1.35 30.05 1.42
N ILE A 161 1.25 30.18 0.10
CA ILE A 161 1.79 31.31 -0.66
C ILE A 161 0.65 31.96 -1.44
N ASP A 162 0.55 33.29 -1.33
CA ASP A 162 -0.38 34.11 -2.10
C ASP A 162 0.39 35.09 -3.00
N LEU A 163 0.34 34.83 -4.31
CA LEU A 163 0.89 35.67 -5.38
C LEU A 163 -0.22 36.20 -6.29
N GLY A 164 -1.46 36.27 -5.79
CA GLY A 164 -2.59 36.74 -6.59
C GLY A 164 -2.52 38.24 -6.89
N GLY A 165 -3.02 38.66 -8.06
CA GLY A 165 -3.15 40.06 -8.45
C GLY A 165 -1.84 40.80 -8.73
N GLN A 166 -0.75 40.07 -9.02
CA GLN A 166 0.59 40.65 -9.20
C GLN A 166 0.97 40.94 -10.66
N GLY A 167 0.11 40.55 -11.61
CA GLY A 167 0.37 40.68 -13.04
C GLY A 167 1.48 39.76 -13.56
N LEU A 168 1.78 38.66 -12.86
CA LEU A 168 2.82 37.69 -13.22
C LEU A 168 2.55 37.09 -14.60
N ARG A 169 3.59 36.98 -15.42
CA ARG A 169 3.51 36.31 -16.74
C ARG A 169 4.18 34.93 -16.75
N ALA A 170 5.02 34.67 -15.76
CA ALA A 170 5.75 33.42 -15.63
C ALA A 170 6.02 33.14 -14.15
N LEU A 171 6.22 31.86 -13.84
CA LEU A 171 6.59 31.38 -12.51
C LEU A 171 8.01 30.84 -12.54
N SER A 172 8.78 31.10 -11.48
CA SER A 172 10.12 30.51 -11.35
C SER A 172 10.01 29.07 -10.85
N ASP A 173 10.82 28.17 -11.42
CA ASP A 173 10.92 26.77 -10.99
C ASP A 173 11.27 26.60 -9.50
N VAL A 174 11.87 27.61 -8.89
CA VAL A 174 12.22 27.61 -7.46
C VAL A 174 10.97 27.52 -6.57
N LEU A 175 9.83 28.06 -7.01
CA LEU A 175 8.56 27.96 -6.29
C LEU A 175 8.15 26.50 -6.04
N PHE A 176 8.41 25.62 -7.00
CA PHE A 176 7.99 24.23 -6.93
C PHE A 176 8.96 23.33 -6.15
N ARG A 177 9.96 23.93 -5.48
CA ARG A 177 10.82 23.26 -4.50
C ARG A 177 10.24 23.30 -3.08
N TYR A 178 9.18 24.07 -2.85
CA TYR A 178 8.46 24.10 -1.59
C TYR A 178 7.40 22.98 -1.56
N ASP A 179 7.86 21.73 -1.61
CA ASP A 179 7.04 20.52 -1.66
C ASP A 179 6.05 20.37 -0.47
N PHE A 180 6.32 21.05 0.65
CA PHE A 180 5.44 21.15 1.82
C PHE A 180 4.24 22.09 1.65
N LEU A 181 4.14 22.84 0.54
CA LEU A 181 3.04 23.77 0.29
C LEU A 181 1.69 23.06 0.30
N GLN A 182 0.75 23.62 1.07
CA GLN A 182 -0.65 23.17 1.12
C GLN A 182 -1.57 24.09 0.34
N LYS A 183 -1.23 25.38 0.22
CA LYS A 183 -2.07 26.37 -0.46
C LYS A 183 -1.23 27.24 -1.38
N LEU A 184 -1.64 27.36 -2.64
CA LEU A 184 -0.98 28.21 -3.62
C LEU A 184 -2.02 29.04 -4.37
N TYR A 185 -1.97 30.35 -4.17
CA TYR A 185 -2.84 31.31 -4.86
C TYR A 185 -2.04 32.08 -5.91
N LEU A 186 -2.44 31.92 -7.17
CA LEU A 186 -1.86 32.49 -8.38
C LEU A 186 -2.92 33.24 -9.19
N ASN A 187 -4.09 33.48 -8.61
CA ASN A 187 -5.25 34.08 -9.26
C ASN A 187 -5.01 35.54 -9.69
N HIS A 188 -5.70 35.99 -10.74
CA HIS A 188 -5.62 37.35 -11.29
C HIS A 188 -4.19 37.76 -11.69
N ASN A 189 -3.55 36.91 -12.48
CA ASN A 189 -2.26 37.17 -13.10
C ASN A 189 -2.39 37.09 -14.63
N ASN A 190 -1.26 37.08 -15.33
CA ASN A 190 -1.17 37.01 -16.79
C ASN A 190 -0.49 35.69 -17.24
N LEU A 191 -0.69 34.60 -16.49
CA LEU A 191 -0.09 33.30 -16.81
C LEU A 191 -0.82 32.70 -18.01
N ASP A 192 -0.08 32.30 -19.04
CA ASP A 192 -0.61 31.61 -20.22
C ASP A 192 -0.47 30.08 -20.14
N HIS A 193 0.40 29.59 -19.26
CA HIS A 193 0.56 28.18 -18.92
C HIS A 193 0.98 28.00 -17.44
N LEU A 194 0.77 26.79 -16.92
CA LEU A 194 1.41 26.33 -15.68
C LEU A 194 2.63 25.46 -16.05
N PRO A 195 3.78 25.61 -15.37
CA PRO A 195 4.94 24.76 -15.63
C PRO A 195 4.69 23.33 -15.14
N LEU A 196 5.28 22.34 -15.82
CA LEU A 196 5.21 20.90 -15.46
C LEU A 196 5.65 20.65 -14.00
N ALA A 197 6.56 21.50 -13.49
CA ALA A 197 7.04 21.46 -12.11
C ALA A 197 5.93 21.60 -11.05
N ILE A 198 4.72 22.04 -11.41
CA ILE A 198 3.55 22.06 -10.51
C ILE A 198 3.33 20.70 -9.84
N GLY A 199 3.56 19.59 -10.56
CA GLY A 199 3.37 18.23 -10.04
C GLY A 199 4.28 17.85 -8.87
N ARG A 200 5.32 18.65 -8.58
CA ARG A 200 6.18 18.45 -7.39
C ARG A 200 5.49 18.85 -6.09
N LEU A 201 4.46 19.69 -6.13
CA LEU A 201 3.77 20.21 -4.95
C LEU A 201 2.71 19.22 -4.43
N LYS A 202 3.10 17.96 -4.19
CA LYS A 202 2.21 16.84 -3.86
C LYS A 202 1.38 17.05 -2.57
N CYS A 203 1.78 17.98 -1.70
CA CYS A 203 1.04 18.34 -0.48
C CYS A 203 -0.05 19.39 -0.69
N LEU A 204 -0.24 19.93 -1.90
CA LEU A 204 -1.28 20.93 -2.15
C LEU A 204 -2.68 20.37 -1.88
N VAL A 205 -3.45 21.16 -1.14
CA VAL A 205 -4.86 20.96 -0.82
C VAL A 205 -5.72 21.98 -1.56
N GLU A 206 -5.19 23.19 -1.77
CA GLU A 206 -5.90 24.29 -2.44
C GLU A 206 -4.99 24.97 -3.48
N LEU A 207 -5.44 25.01 -4.72
CA LEU A 207 -4.79 25.71 -5.82
C LEU A 207 -5.79 26.63 -6.51
N ASP A 208 -5.49 27.93 -6.53
CA ASP A 208 -6.30 28.92 -7.25
C ASP A 208 -5.46 29.60 -8.33
N VAL A 209 -5.86 29.39 -9.58
CA VAL A 209 -5.24 29.99 -10.78
C VAL A 209 -6.31 30.74 -11.61
N SER A 210 -7.40 31.16 -10.98
CA SER A 210 -8.51 31.88 -11.63
C SER A 210 -8.06 33.22 -12.20
N GLY A 211 -8.71 33.73 -13.24
CA GLY A 211 -8.40 35.05 -13.82
C GLY A 211 -7.00 35.11 -14.44
N ASN A 212 -6.60 34.06 -15.15
CA ASN A 212 -5.35 34.00 -15.92
C ASN A 212 -5.67 33.81 -17.41
N GLN A 213 -4.69 33.40 -18.22
CA GLN A 213 -4.82 33.20 -19.66
C GLN A 213 -4.53 31.75 -20.06
N LEU A 214 -4.65 30.79 -19.13
CA LEU A 214 -4.30 29.39 -19.32
C LEU A 214 -5.12 28.78 -20.46
N ARG A 215 -4.46 28.14 -21.43
CA ARG A 215 -5.11 27.46 -22.57
C ARG A 215 -5.29 25.96 -22.36
N GLU A 216 -4.43 25.39 -21.54
CA GLU A 216 -4.43 23.98 -21.15
C GLU A 216 -3.86 23.84 -19.74
N LEU A 217 -4.08 22.67 -19.15
CA LEU A 217 -3.41 22.26 -17.92
C LEU A 217 -2.35 21.21 -18.25
N PRO A 218 -1.17 21.25 -17.62
CA PRO A 218 -0.17 20.20 -17.76
C PRO A 218 -0.70 18.88 -17.17
N ALA A 219 -0.32 17.74 -17.75
CA ALA A 219 -0.69 16.40 -17.25
C ALA A 219 -0.24 16.19 -15.78
N GLU A 220 0.85 16.83 -15.39
CA GLU A 220 1.44 16.81 -14.05
C GLU A 220 0.51 17.40 -12.97
N ILE A 221 -0.60 18.05 -13.35
CA ILE A 221 -1.66 18.42 -12.40
C ILE A 221 -2.22 17.18 -11.68
N GLY A 222 -2.22 16.02 -12.33
CA GLY A 222 -2.67 14.74 -11.76
C GLY A 222 -1.79 14.22 -10.62
N MET A 223 -0.59 14.79 -10.42
CA MET A 223 0.28 14.45 -9.30
C MET A 223 -0.19 15.01 -7.95
N LEU A 224 -1.12 15.98 -7.97
CA LEU A 224 -1.59 16.70 -6.78
C LEU A 224 -2.69 15.93 -6.05
N THR A 225 -2.51 14.64 -5.75
CA THR A 225 -3.59 13.76 -5.24
C THR A 225 -4.20 14.17 -3.89
N ASN A 226 -3.60 15.14 -3.18
CA ASN A 226 -4.15 15.73 -1.96
C ASN A 226 -5.05 16.94 -2.20
N LEU A 227 -5.21 17.37 -3.46
CA LEU A 227 -5.96 18.56 -3.82
C LEU A 227 -7.46 18.35 -3.56
N GLU A 228 -8.04 19.23 -2.77
CA GLU A 228 -9.47 19.24 -2.43
C GLU A 228 -10.21 20.35 -3.17
N ARG A 229 -9.52 21.46 -3.47
CA ARG A 229 -10.04 22.61 -4.20
C ARG A 229 -9.11 23.06 -5.31
N LEU A 230 -9.62 23.08 -6.54
CA LEU A 230 -8.96 23.59 -7.74
C LEU A 230 -9.84 24.66 -8.38
N MET A 231 -9.35 25.90 -8.44
CA MET A 231 -10.07 27.03 -9.02
C MET A 231 -9.38 27.48 -10.31
N LEU A 232 -10.11 27.39 -11.42
CA LEU A 232 -9.67 27.66 -12.80
C LEU A 232 -10.54 28.72 -13.49
N VAL A 233 -11.39 29.42 -12.72
CA VAL A 233 -12.40 30.35 -13.24
C VAL A 233 -11.78 31.41 -14.15
N ASP A 234 -12.46 31.80 -15.22
CA ASP A 234 -12.05 32.86 -16.16
C ASP A 234 -10.62 32.65 -16.69
N ASN A 235 -10.43 31.54 -17.41
CA ASN A 235 -9.23 31.21 -18.19
C ASN A 235 -9.63 30.92 -19.65
N ASN A 236 -8.72 30.37 -20.46
CA ASN A 236 -8.94 30.04 -21.87
C ASN A 236 -8.93 28.52 -22.12
N LEU A 237 -9.27 27.70 -21.12
CA LEU A 237 -9.26 26.24 -21.24
C LEU A 237 -10.34 25.76 -22.20
N ARG A 238 -9.98 24.86 -23.12
CA ARG A 238 -10.92 24.23 -24.08
C ARG A 238 -11.28 22.79 -23.73
N THR A 239 -10.39 22.13 -23.01
CA THR A 239 -10.48 20.74 -22.60
C THR A 239 -9.83 20.61 -21.23
N LEU A 240 -10.20 19.55 -20.52
CA LEU A 240 -9.57 19.16 -19.26
C LEU A 240 -8.80 17.84 -19.48
N PRO A 241 -7.54 17.71 -19.00
CA PRO A 241 -6.77 16.50 -19.17
C PRO A 241 -7.34 15.35 -18.32
N TYR A 242 -7.25 14.10 -18.82
CA TYR A 242 -7.72 12.91 -18.10
C TYR A 242 -6.98 12.70 -16.78
N GLU A 243 -5.75 13.20 -16.65
CA GLU A 243 -4.92 13.14 -15.44
C GLU A 243 -5.54 13.86 -14.25
N LEU A 244 -6.51 14.77 -14.46
CA LEU A 244 -7.34 15.29 -13.36
C LEU A 244 -8.13 14.18 -12.65
N GLY A 245 -8.40 13.06 -13.33
CA GLY A 245 -9.01 11.86 -12.75
C GLY A 245 -8.22 11.26 -11.59
N HIS A 246 -6.90 11.52 -11.51
CA HIS A 246 -6.09 11.10 -10.37
C HIS A 246 -6.39 11.88 -9.08
N LEU A 247 -7.08 13.03 -9.16
CA LEU A 247 -7.39 13.91 -8.02
C LEU A 247 -8.62 13.42 -7.24
N TYR A 248 -8.55 12.20 -6.73
CA TYR A 248 -9.69 11.51 -6.10
C TYR A 248 -10.22 12.13 -4.79
N LYS A 249 -9.51 13.13 -4.23
CA LYS A 249 -9.96 13.94 -3.09
C LYS A 249 -10.61 15.27 -3.51
N LEU A 250 -10.60 15.61 -4.80
CA LEU A 250 -11.10 16.88 -5.30
C LEU A 250 -12.62 16.96 -5.11
N SER A 251 -13.06 17.97 -4.36
CA SER A 251 -14.47 18.20 -4.05
C SER A 251 -14.98 19.49 -4.68
N ALA A 252 -14.11 20.47 -4.90
CA ALA A 252 -14.41 21.72 -5.57
C ALA A 252 -13.52 21.92 -6.80
N LEU A 253 -14.13 22.00 -7.98
CA LEU A 253 -13.47 22.26 -9.26
C LEU A 253 -14.16 23.43 -9.94
N GLY A 254 -13.69 24.67 -9.76
CA GLY A 254 -14.30 25.84 -10.40
C GLY A 254 -13.78 26.05 -11.80
N VAL A 255 -14.61 25.95 -12.84
CA VAL A 255 -14.18 26.08 -14.26
C VAL A 255 -14.95 27.14 -15.05
N GLU A 256 -15.90 27.81 -14.41
CA GLU A 256 -16.75 28.81 -15.06
C GLU A 256 -15.94 29.90 -15.77
N GLY A 257 -16.43 30.37 -16.92
CA GLY A 257 -15.74 31.40 -17.70
C GLY A 257 -14.61 30.88 -18.59
N ASN A 258 -14.46 29.56 -18.73
CA ASN A 258 -13.60 28.93 -19.71
C ASN A 258 -14.38 28.52 -20.98
N PRO A 259 -13.78 28.62 -22.18
CA PRO A 259 -14.38 28.14 -23.43
C PRO A 259 -14.25 26.62 -23.60
N LEU A 260 -14.68 25.85 -22.59
CA LEU A 260 -14.66 24.38 -22.62
C LEU A 260 -15.60 23.86 -23.71
N ASN A 261 -15.26 22.70 -24.28
CA ASN A 261 -16.13 22.03 -25.25
C ASN A 261 -17.51 21.69 -24.64
N GLU A 262 -18.52 21.55 -25.51
CA GLU A 262 -19.90 21.34 -25.08
C GLU A 262 -20.10 20.07 -24.26
N ASP A 263 -19.34 19.00 -24.54
CA ASP A 263 -19.49 17.73 -23.86
C ASP A 263 -18.99 17.80 -22.40
N ASP A 264 -17.82 18.41 -22.17
CA ASP A 264 -17.27 18.65 -20.84
C ASP A 264 -18.19 19.60 -20.05
N MET A 265 -18.69 20.67 -20.69
CA MET A 265 -19.61 21.61 -20.05
C MET A 265 -20.91 20.92 -19.61
N LYS A 266 -21.54 20.14 -20.50
CA LYS A 266 -22.75 19.37 -20.16
C LYS A 266 -22.49 18.43 -18.99
N ARG A 267 -21.36 17.72 -18.99
CA ARG A 267 -21.01 16.83 -17.87
C ARG A 267 -20.84 17.61 -16.57
N ILE A 268 -20.12 18.72 -16.58
CA ILE A 268 -19.88 19.54 -15.37
C ILE A 268 -21.17 20.18 -14.86
N MET A 269 -22.14 20.52 -15.72
CA MET A 269 -23.44 21.06 -15.32
C MET A 269 -24.34 20.03 -14.62
N HIS A 270 -24.21 18.74 -14.98
CA HIS A 270 -25.10 17.67 -14.52
C HIS A 270 -24.46 16.70 -13.52
N MET A 271 -23.12 16.65 -13.43
CA MET A 271 -22.36 15.79 -12.52
C MET A 271 -21.77 16.61 -11.38
N SER A 272 -21.70 16.02 -10.18
CA SER A 272 -20.86 16.58 -9.12
C SER A 272 -19.37 16.53 -9.51
N THR A 273 -18.54 17.34 -8.84
CA THR A 273 -17.08 17.31 -9.01
C THR A 273 -16.54 15.89 -8.91
N LYS A 274 -17.00 15.13 -7.90
CA LYS A 274 -16.54 13.76 -7.66
C LYS A 274 -16.88 12.83 -8.83
N GLU A 275 -18.12 12.86 -9.31
CA GLU A 275 -18.55 12.03 -10.45
C GLU A 275 -17.79 12.39 -11.73
N PHE A 276 -17.53 13.68 -11.95
CA PHE A 276 -16.75 14.12 -13.11
C PHE A 276 -15.28 13.64 -13.04
N ILE A 277 -14.65 13.70 -11.87
CA ILE A 277 -13.31 13.18 -11.65
C ILE A 277 -13.27 11.65 -11.84
N GLU A 278 -14.28 10.92 -11.34
CA GLU A 278 -14.41 9.48 -11.57
C GLU A 278 -14.60 9.16 -13.07
N PHE A 279 -15.37 9.97 -13.79
CA PHE A 279 -15.54 9.85 -15.25
C PHE A 279 -14.21 10.03 -15.99
N LEU A 280 -13.43 11.07 -15.66
CA LEU A 280 -12.11 11.28 -16.25
C LEU A 280 -11.18 10.10 -15.94
N ARG A 281 -11.13 9.67 -14.68
CA ARG A 281 -10.28 8.56 -14.24
C ARG A 281 -10.60 7.26 -14.98
N ASP A 282 -11.87 6.86 -14.98
CA ASP A 282 -12.29 5.57 -15.52
C ASP A 282 -12.38 5.60 -17.07
N GLY A 283 -12.47 6.80 -17.67
CA GLY A 283 -12.42 7.04 -19.12
C GLY A 283 -11.01 7.31 -19.68
N MET A 284 -9.98 7.38 -18.84
CA MET A 284 -8.60 7.67 -19.25
C MET A 284 -8.10 6.62 -20.26
N PRO A 285 -7.56 7.02 -21.42
CA PRO A 285 -6.92 6.10 -22.37
C PRO A 285 -5.67 5.46 -21.73
N ALA A 286 -5.32 4.25 -22.17
CA ALA A 286 -4.09 3.64 -21.68
C ALA A 286 -2.90 4.47 -22.18
N PRO A 287 -2.00 4.95 -21.29
CA PRO A 287 -0.82 5.70 -21.70
C PRO A 287 0.15 4.78 -22.44
N GLU A 288 1.11 5.40 -23.13
CA GLU A 288 2.23 4.66 -23.73
C GLU A 288 3.06 3.99 -22.61
N PRO A 289 3.53 2.75 -22.83
CA PRO A 289 4.33 2.05 -21.83
C PRO A 289 5.64 2.79 -21.54
N PRO A 290 6.10 2.79 -20.27
CA PRO A 290 7.40 3.36 -19.92
C PRO A 290 8.53 2.60 -20.59
N VAL A 291 9.70 3.22 -20.62
CA VAL A 291 10.94 2.50 -20.95
C VAL A 291 11.13 1.36 -19.95
N GLY A 292 11.48 0.18 -20.46
CA GLY A 292 11.76 -0.99 -19.63
C GLY A 292 12.90 -0.73 -18.65
N ARG A 293 12.86 -1.38 -17.49
CA ARG A 293 13.89 -1.24 -16.45
C ARG A 293 15.21 -1.82 -16.93
N ASP A 294 16.30 -1.07 -16.75
CA ASP A 294 17.63 -1.47 -17.18
C ASP A 294 18.19 -2.63 -16.35
N TRP A 295 18.92 -3.54 -16.98
CA TRP A 295 19.70 -4.55 -16.26
C TRP A 295 21.07 -3.99 -15.88
N LEU A 296 21.35 -3.91 -14.59
CA LEU A 296 22.62 -3.42 -14.03
C LEU A 296 23.59 -4.59 -13.89
N ALA A 297 24.58 -4.68 -14.78
CA ALA A 297 25.67 -5.65 -14.65
C ALA A 297 26.70 -5.15 -13.63
N LEU A 298 26.92 -5.93 -12.55
CA LEU A 298 27.86 -5.57 -11.48
C LEU A 298 29.24 -6.22 -11.64
N GLU A 299 29.33 -7.30 -12.43
CA GLU A 299 30.59 -7.96 -12.74
C GLU A 299 30.79 -8.10 -14.25
N ASP A 300 32.02 -7.84 -14.71
CA ASP A 300 32.45 -8.14 -16.08
C ASP A 300 32.56 -9.65 -16.25
N THR A 301 31.48 -10.26 -16.75
CA THR A 301 31.39 -11.70 -17.01
C THR A 301 32.30 -12.17 -18.15
N SER A 302 33.03 -11.26 -18.81
CA SER A 302 33.95 -11.53 -19.91
C SER A 302 35.17 -12.37 -19.52
N ASN A 303 35.52 -12.45 -18.23
CA ASN A 303 36.68 -13.22 -17.73
C ASN A 303 36.33 -14.41 -16.83
N ALA A 304 35.04 -14.74 -16.66
CA ALA A 304 34.65 -15.88 -15.84
C ALA A 304 34.83 -17.19 -16.62
N THR A 305 35.78 -18.03 -16.20
CA THR A 305 35.86 -19.44 -16.61
C THR A 305 34.49 -20.10 -16.46
N SER A 306 34.08 -20.87 -17.48
CA SER A 306 32.76 -21.46 -17.74
C SER A 306 32.23 -22.47 -16.70
N GLN A 307 32.58 -22.36 -15.41
CA GLN A 307 32.32 -23.38 -14.37
C GLN A 307 31.64 -22.85 -13.09
N CYS A 308 31.29 -21.57 -12.99
CA CYS A 308 30.57 -21.06 -11.81
C CYS A 308 29.04 -21.20 -11.98
N GLU A 309 28.38 -21.82 -10.99
CA GLU A 309 26.92 -21.89 -10.93
C GLU A 309 26.32 -20.50 -10.78
N LYS A 310 25.34 -20.19 -11.63
CA LYS A 310 24.55 -18.95 -11.59
C LYS A 310 23.08 -19.24 -11.37
N PHE A 311 22.38 -18.32 -10.71
CA PHE A 311 20.93 -18.33 -10.68
C PHE A 311 20.33 -16.94 -10.46
N SER A 312 19.07 -16.76 -10.83
CA SER A 312 18.31 -15.53 -10.55
C SER A 312 17.22 -15.74 -9.49
N ALA A 313 17.04 -14.75 -8.63
CA ALA A 313 15.94 -14.71 -7.66
C ALA A 313 15.08 -13.48 -7.93
N PHE A 314 13.76 -13.68 -7.91
CA PHE A 314 12.74 -12.67 -8.13
C PHE A 314 11.85 -12.58 -6.89
N SER A 315 11.64 -11.38 -6.34
CA SER A 315 10.78 -11.13 -5.18
C SER A 315 9.73 -10.09 -5.52
N TYR A 316 8.46 -10.35 -5.22
CA TYR A 316 7.38 -9.44 -5.59
C TYR A 316 6.15 -9.57 -4.69
N ASN A 317 5.79 -8.47 -4.01
CA ASN A 317 4.46 -8.33 -3.41
C ASN A 317 3.48 -7.97 -4.54
N ILE A 318 2.52 -8.85 -4.82
CA ILE A 318 1.67 -8.76 -6.01
C ILE A 318 0.34 -8.03 -5.77
N LEU A 319 0.14 -7.45 -4.59
CA LEU A 319 -1.08 -6.76 -4.16
C LEU A 319 -2.33 -7.64 -4.34
N CYS A 320 -2.72 -8.35 -3.27
CA CYS A 320 -3.90 -9.20 -3.28
C CYS A 320 -5.15 -8.41 -3.70
N ASP A 321 -6.04 -9.01 -4.49
CA ASP A 321 -7.28 -8.40 -4.97
C ASP A 321 -8.12 -7.77 -3.83
N ARG A 322 -8.15 -8.44 -2.67
CA ARG A 322 -8.85 -7.94 -1.48
C ARG A 322 -8.39 -6.55 -1.03
N TYR A 323 -7.13 -6.20 -1.28
CA TYR A 323 -6.53 -4.94 -0.84
C TYR A 323 -6.55 -3.88 -1.96
N ALA A 324 -6.71 -4.28 -3.23
CA ALA A 324 -6.78 -3.40 -4.40
C ALA A 324 -8.12 -2.63 -4.51
N THR A 325 -8.43 -1.84 -3.49
CA THR A 325 -9.73 -1.13 -3.37
C THR A 325 -9.66 0.32 -3.83
N LYS A 326 -10.78 0.86 -4.34
CA LYS A 326 -10.91 2.31 -4.65
C LYS A 326 -10.71 3.21 -3.42
N SER A 327 -10.90 2.71 -2.20
CA SER A 327 -10.62 3.48 -0.98
C SER A 327 -9.12 3.72 -0.77
N GLN A 328 -8.29 2.73 -1.11
CA GLN A 328 -6.84 2.82 -0.95
C GLN A 328 -6.18 3.43 -2.20
N TYR A 329 -6.68 3.06 -3.37
CA TYR A 329 -6.13 3.44 -4.68
C TYR A 329 -7.11 4.29 -5.48
N GLY A 330 -7.70 5.31 -4.85
CA GLY A 330 -8.75 6.13 -5.47
C GLY A 330 -8.30 6.89 -6.72
N TYR A 331 -7.00 7.07 -6.92
CA TYR A 331 -6.42 7.66 -8.12
C TYR A 331 -6.41 6.67 -9.30
N ALA A 332 -6.42 5.36 -9.08
CA ALA A 332 -6.30 4.37 -10.14
C ALA A 332 -7.67 4.09 -10.82
N PRO A 333 -7.71 3.99 -12.16
CA PRO A 333 -8.92 3.58 -12.89
C PRO A 333 -9.44 2.21 -12.43
N ALA A 334 -10.77 2.02 -12.44
CA ALA A 334 -11.37 0.75 -12.02
C ALA A 334 -10.81 -0.47 -12.81
N ARG A 335 -10.61 -0.30 -14.12
CA ARG A 335 -10.03 -1.34 -15.00
C ARG A 335 -8.57 -1.70 -14.68
N VAL A 336 -7.85 -0.78 -14.03
CA VAL A 336 -6.47 -1.01 -13.59
C VAL A 336 -6.45 -1.82 -12.30
N LEU A 337 -7.41 -1.59 -11.39
CA LEU A 337 -7.50 -2.33 -10.13
C LEU A 337 -8.05 -3.74 -10.29
N ASP A 338 -8.82 -3.98 -11.36
CA ASP A 338 -9.42 -5.26 -11.69
C ASP A 338 -8.39 -6.40 -11.69
N TRP A 339 -8.68 -7.46 -10.94
CA TRP A 339 -7.76 -8.57 -10.77
C TRP A 339 -7.51 -9.35 -12.07
N GLU A 340 -8.51 -9.49 -12.94
CA GLU A 340 -8.35 -10.20 -14.20
C GLU A 340 -7.36 -9.48 -15.12
N HIS A 341 -7.30 -8.15 -15.02
CA HIS A 341 -6.28 -7.35 -15.69
C HIS A 341 -4.90 -7.49 -15.02
N ARG A 342 -4.81 -7.27 -13.70
CA ARG A 342 -3.53 -7.21 -12.98
C ARG A 342 -2.77 -8.54 -13.02
N LYS A 343 -3.45 -9.67 -12.81
CA LYS A 343 -2.82 -10.99 -12.72
C LYS A 343 -2.09 -11.40 -14.00
N GLU A 344 -2.61 -10.99 -15.17
CA GLU A 344 -1.98 -11.26 -16.47
C GLU A 344 -0.69 -10.46 -16.65
N ILE A 345 -0.66 -9.21 -16.20
CA ILE A 345 0.56 -8.39 -16.23
C ILE A 345 1.61 -8.97 -15.26
N ILE A 346 1.20 -9.35 -14.04
CA ILE A 346 2.08 -9.97 -13.04
C ILE A 346 2.71 -11.24 -13.61
N LEU A 347 1.89 -12.13 -14.20
CA LEU A 347 2.38 -13.36 -14.82
C LEU A 347 3.31 -13.04 -16.01
N GLY A 348 2.94 -12.09 -16.86
CA GLY A 348 3.73 -11.64 -17.99
C GLY A 348 5.11 -11.12 -17.58
N GLU A 349 5.19 -10.38 -16.48
CA GLU A 349 6.46 -9.89 -15.91
C GLU A 349 7.34 -11.07 -15.46
N ILE A 350 6.79 -12.02 -14.69
CA ILE A 350 7.52 -13.22 -14.25
C ILE A 350 8.05 -14.02 -15.46
N LEU A 351 7.21 -14.25 -16.46
CA LEU A 351 7.58 -15.03 -17.64
C LEU A 351 8.59 -14.32 -18.54
N THR A 352 8.52 -12.99 -18.64
CA THR A 352 9.46 -12.19 -19.43
C THR A 352 10.85 -12.17 -18.79
N GLN A 353 10.91 -12.08 -17.46
CA GLN A 353 12.17 -12.09 -16.72
C GLN A 353 12.78 -13.50 -16.58
N ASP A 354 11.97 -14.56 -16.73
CA ASP A 354 12.36 -15.97 -16.63
C ASP A 354 13.29 -16.31 -15.44
N PRO A 355 12.96 -15.90 -14.20
CA PRO A 355 13.84 -16.12 -13.06
C PRO A 355 13.92 -17.60 -12.66
N ASP A 356 15.05 -18.03 -12.09
CA ASP A 356 15.18 -19.40 -11.60
C ASP A 356 14.30 -19.68 -10.37
N ILE A 357 14.14 -18.67 -9.51
CA ILE A 357 13.40 -18.70 -8.25
C ILE A 357 12.50 -17.46 -8.18
N VAL A 358 11.22 -17.67 -7.85
CA VAL A 358 10.20 -16.62 -7.69
C VAL A 358 9.63 -16.67 -6.28
N CYS A 359 9.64 -15.56 -5.57
CA CYS A 359 9.07 -15.39 -4.24
C CYS A 359 7.96 -14.34 -4.30
N LEU A 360 6.71 -14.77 -4.21
CA LEU A 360 5.55 -13.90 -4.23
C LEU A 360 4.99 -13.72 -2.81
N GLN A 361 4.69 -12.47 -2.44
CA GLN A 361 3.93 -12.11 -1.25
C GLN A 361 2.53 -11.66 -1.67
N GLU A 362 1.55 -11.74 -0.76
CA GLU A 362 0.14 -11.42 -1.03
C GLU A 362 -0.54 -12.29 -2.09
N LEU A 363 -0.03 -13.50 -2.29
CA LEU A 363 -0.68 -14.50 -3.13
C LEU A 363 -1.76 -15.23 -2.32
N ASP A 364 -3.01 -15.25 -2.77
CA ASP A 364 -4.06 -16.08 -2.16
C ASP A 364 -4.10 -17.50 -2.73
N LYS A 365 -4.76 -18.41 -2.00
CA LYS A 365 -4.80 -19.84 -2.34
C LYS A 365 -5.54 -20.12 -3.63
N TYR A 366 -6.64 -19.42 -3.88
CA TYR A 366 -7.42 -19.59 -5.08
C TYR A 366 -6.55 -19.26 -6.30
N ASN A 367 -5.90 -18.10 -6.30
CA ASN A 367 -5.02 -17.69 -7.39
C ASN A 367 -3.74 -18.53 -7.49
N TYR A 368 -3.20 -19.02 -6.37
CA TYR A 368 -2.12 -19.99 -6.39
C TYR A 368 -2.53 -21.26 -7.13
N ASP A 369 -3.66 -21.88 -6.77
CA ASP A 369 -4.09 -23.17 -7.34
C ASP A 369 -4.58 -23.07 -8.79
N GLU A 370 -5.40 -22.06 -9.09
CA GLU A 370 -6.17 -21.99 -10.33
C GLU A 370 -5.46 -21.18 -11.42
N PHE A 371 -4.51 -20.31 -11.06
CA PHE A 371 -3.85 -19.43 -12.02
C PHE A 371 -2.32 -19.57 -12.02
N PHE A 372 -1.63 -19.12 -10.97
CA PHE A 372 -0.16 -19.03 -10.99
C PHE A 372 0.52 -20.40 -11.08
N ARG A 373 0.09 -21.39 -10.28
CA ARG A 373 0.70 -22.73 -10.30
C ARG A 373 0.57 -23.42 -11.66
N PRO A 374 -0.63 -23.55 -12.28
CA PRO A 374 -0.72 -24.20 -13.59
C PRO A 374 0.01 -23.42 -14.68
N LYS A 375 -0.11 -22.08 -14.72
CA LYS A 375 0.56 -21.25 -15.73
C LYS A 375 2.08 -21.27 -15.64
N LEU A 376 2.63 -21.19 -14.43
CA LEU A 376 4.08 -21.31 -14.24
C LEU A 376 4.57 -22.74 -14.46
N ALA A 377 3.75 -23.77 -14.23
CA ALA A 377 4.11 -25.15 -14.55
C ALA A 377 4.32 -25.38 -16.06
N GLU A 378 3.54 -24.69 -16.92
CA GLU A 378 3.76 -24.68 -18.38
C GLU A 378 5.17 -24.17 -18.74
N SER A 379 5.75 -23.29 -17.92
CA SER A 379 7.11 -22.75 -18.06
C SER A 379 8.15 -23.47 -17.19
N GLY A 380 7.84 -24.69 -16.71
CA GLY A 380 8.78 -25.56 -16.01
C GLY A 380 9.01 -25.23 -14.54
N TYR A 381 8.13 -24.46 -13.90
CA TYR A 381 8.21 -24.18 -12.47
C TYR A 381 7.44 -25.21 -11.63
N LYS A 382 7.95 -25.48 -10.43
CA LYS A 382 7.20 -26.04 -9.31
C LYS A 382 7.06 -25.01 -8.21
N GLY A 383 6.01 -25.12 -7.40
CA GLY A 383 5.69 -24.16 -6.35
C GLY A 383 5.45 -24.81 -4.99
N TYR A 384 5.80 -24.09 -3.94
CA TYR A 384 5.35 -24.30 -2.56
C TYR A 384 4.60 -23.05 -2.09
N PHE A 385 3.52 -23.23 -1.34
CA PHE A 385 2.67 -22.14 -0.89
C PHE A 385 2.15 -22.39 0.52
N ALA A 386 2.11 -21.32 1.33
CA ALA A 386 1.46 -21.32 2.63
C ALA A 386 0.60 -20.07 2.81
N GLN A 387 -0.53 -20.21 3.51
CA GLN A 387 -1.48 -19.15 3.81
C GLN A 387 -1.35 -18.66 5.25
N LYS A 388 -1.69 -17.39 5.48
CA LYS A 388 -1.84 -16.84 6.84
C LYS A 388 -2.87 -17.64 7.64
N SER A 389 -2.63 -17.80 8.95
CA SER A 389 -3.38 -18.77 9.77
C SER A 389 -4.86 -18.44 9.98
N ARG A 390 -5.30 -17.20 9.70
CA ARG A 390 -6.72 -16.81 9.76
C ARG A 390 -7.66 -17.66 8.91
N HIS A 391 -7.14 -18.41 7.93
CA HIS A 391 -7.93 -19.34 7.12
C HIS A 391 -8.53 -20.48 7.94
N GLU A 392 -7.88 -20.88 9.05
CA GLU A 392 -8.34 -21.96 9.94
C GLU A 392 -9.67 -21.61 10.62
N THR A 393 -9.96 -20.31 10.80
CA THR A 393 -11.17 -19.80 11.45
C THR A 393 -12.18 -19.18 10.47
N ALA A 394 -11.80 -19.04 9.20
CA ALA A 394 -12.63 -18.38 8.20
C ALA A 394 -13.66 -19.36 7.59
N PRO A 395 -14.83 -18.85 7.13
CA PRO A 395 -15.72 -19.62 6.27
C PRO A 395 -15.00 -20.16 5.02
N SER A 396 -15.41 -21.33 4.51
CA SER A 396 -14.68 -22.07 3.47
C SER A 396 -14.54 -21.34 2.13
N ASP A 397 -15.49 -20.49 1.79
CA ASP A 397 -15.47 -19.58 0.64
C ASP A 397 -14.40 -18.49 0.83
N GLN A 398 -14.36 -17.86 2.00
CA GLN A 398 -13.41 -16.79 2.32
C GLN A 398 -11.99 -17.30 2.58
N ALA A 399 -11.85 -18.53 3.07
CA ALA A 399 -10.58 -19.18 3.38
C ALA A 399 -9.65 -19.28 2.15
N ARG A 400 -10.22 -19.48 0.96
CA ARG A 400 -9.46 -19.58 -0.30
C ARG A 400 -8.88 -18.24 -0.76
N HIS A 401 -9.49 -17.13 -0.35
CA HIS A 401 -9.05 -15.78 -0.68
C HIS A 401 -8.17 -15.16 0.40
N ILE A 402 -7.68 -15.97 1.35
CA ILE A 402 -6.67 -15.52 2.31
C ILE A 402 -5.29 -15.67 1.68
N ASP A 403 -4.59 -14.55 1.68
CA ASP A 403 -3.25 -14.36 1.15
C ASP A 403 -2.18 -15.06 2.00
N GLY A 404 -1.00 -15.19 1.40
CA GLY A 404 0.17 -15.83 1.97
C GLY A 404 1.40 -15.62 1.10
N CYS A 405 2.34 -16.55 1.20
CA CYS A 405 3.61 -16.52 0.48
C CYS A 405 3.75 -17.75 -0.42
N GLY A 406 4.10 -17.52 -1.69
CA GLY A 406 4.37 -18.56 -2.68
C GLY A 406 5.82 -18.53 -3.13
N THR A 407 6.48 -19.68 -3.17
CA THR A 407 7.85 -19.82 -3.69
C THR A 407 7.85 -20.80 -4.85
N PHE A 408 8.22 -20.33 -6.04
CA PHE A 408 8.34 -21.13 -7.25
C PHE A 408 9.80 -21.27 -7.69
N PHE A 409 10.15 -22.38 -8.31
CA PHE A 409 11.51 -22.66 -8.76
C PHE A 409 11.51 -23.57 -10.00
N LYS A 410 12.50 -23.41 -10.88
CA LYS A 410 12.65 -24.24 -12.09
C LYS A 410 12.93 -25.70 -11.73
N GLU A 411 11.99 -26.60 -12.05
CA GLU A 411 12.10 -28.02 -11.71
C GLU A 411 13.29 -28.72 -12.39
N LYS A 412 13.62 -28.31 -13.62
CA LYS A 412 14.76 -28.86 -14.36
C LYS A 412 16.10 -28.49 -13.72
N LYS A 413 16.16 -27.41 -12.94
CA LYS A 413 17.38 -26.93 -12.28
C LYS A 413 17.47 -27.38 -10.83
N TYR A 414 16.33 -27.41 -10.12
CA TYR A 414 16.30 -27.69 -8.69
C TYR A 414 15.45 -28.89 -8.31
N ILE A 415 15.86 -29.55 -7.22
CA ILE A 415 15.09 -30.55 -6.49
C ILE A 415 14.67 -29.90 -5.17
N LEU A 416 13.37 -29.94 -4.86
CA LEU A 416 12.88 -29.59 -3.53
C LEU A 416 13.20 -30.75 -2.56
N LEU A 417 14.03 -30.47 -1.55
CA LEU A 417 14.38 -31.44 -0.51
C LEU A 417 13.50 -31.32 0.73
N ASP A 418 13.16 -30.09 1.12
CA ASP A 418 12.28 -29.83 2.27
C ASP A 418 11.52 -28.50 2.10
N SER A 419 10.40 -28.36 2.81
CA SER A 419 9.59 -27.14 2.83
C SER A 419 8.97 -26.91 4.21
N GLN A 420 9.03 -25.67 4.69
CA GLN A 420 8.55 -25.26 6.01
C GLN A 420 7.60 -24.08 5.91
N HIS A 421 6.57 -24.09 6.78
CA HIS A 421 5.65 -22.99 7.00
C HIS A 421 5.91 -22.39 8.39
N LEU A 422 6.33 -21.14 8.43
CA LEU A 422 6.62 -20.39 9.65
C LEU A 422 5.48 -19.41 9.91
N ASN A 423 4.76 -19.58 11.02
CA ASN A 423 3.89 -18.56 11.56
C ASN A 423 4.64 -17.84 12.68
N PHE A 424 4.98 -16.57 12.46
CA PHE A 424 5.89 -15.86 13.35
C PHE A 424 5.30 -15.65 14.74
N GLY A 425 4.01 -15.30 14.82
CA GLY A 425 3.29 -15.16 16.09
C GLY A 425 3.35 -16.44 16.91
N ARG A 426 3.00 -17.58 16.30
CA ARG A 426 3.04 -18.90 16.95
C ARG A 426 4.44 -19.28 17.42
N LYS A 427 5.43 -19.12 16.54
CA LYS A 427 6.84 -19.46 16.81
C LYS A 427 7.45 -18.60 17.93
N ALA A 428 7.09 -17.32 18.01
CA ALA A 428 7.58 -16.43 19.06
C ALA A 428 7.18 -16.88 20.48
N VAL A 429 5.97 -17.43 20.63
CA VAL A 429 5.48 -17.94 21.93
C VAL A 429 5.92 -19.38 22.20
N GLU A 430 5.98 -20.26 21.18
CA GLU A 430 6.53 -21.61 21.33
C GLU A 430 7.92 -21.58 21.97
N ARG A 431 8.75 -20.63 21.53
CA ARG A 431 10.07 -20.33 22.10
C ARG A 431 10.02 -19.92 23.57
N SER A 432 9.10 -19.01 23.91
CA SER A 432 8.98 -18.43 25.25
C SER A 432 8.29 -19.36 26.26
N GLY A 433 7.59 -20.39 25.78
CA GLY A 433 6.86 -21.35 26.60
C GLY A 433 5.80 -20.68 27.50
N ARG A 434 5.64 -21.20 28.73
CA ARG A 434 4.68 -20.67 29.73
C ARG A 434 5.04 -19.29 30.29
N HIS A 435 6.17 -18.70 29.87
CA HIS A 435 6.71 -17.45 30.39
C HIS A 435 6.78 -16.34 29.34
N ALA A 436 5.99 -16.44 28.26
CA ALA A 436 5.88 -15.35 27.29
C ALA A 436 5.46 -14.04 27.98
N SER A 437 6.17 -12.95 27.68
CA SER A 437 5.89 -11.63 28.21
C SER A 437 4.54 -11.10 27.71
N ALA A 438 3.99 -10.11 28.42
CA ALA A 438 2.74 -9.46 28.00
C ALA A 438 2.85 -8.82 26.61
N ASP A 439 3.97 -8.18 26.29
CA ASP A 439 4.18 -7.59 24.95
C ASP A 439 4.27 -8.66 23.86
N MET A 440 4.89 -9.81 24.14
CA MET A 440 4.94 -10.94 23.20
C MET A 440 3.53 -11.45 22.87
N ILE A 441 2.70 -11.64 23.89
CA ILE A 441 1.32 -12.16 23.72
C ILE A 441 0.41 -11.12 23.05
N ASN A 442 0.47 -9.87 23.49
CA ASN A 442 -0.48 -8.85 23.07
C ASN A 442 -0.12 -8.22 21.72
N ARG A 443 1.16 -8.17 21.35
CA ARG A 443 1.62 -7.45 20.15
C ARG A 443 2.05 -8.40 19.02
N VAL A 444 2.68 -9.53 19.35
CA VAL A 444 3.28 -10.45 18.35
C VAL A 444 2.42 -11.69 18.11
N TRP A 445 2.00 -12.42 19.15
CA TRP A 445 1.25 -13.68 19.01
C TRP A 445 -0.05 -13.56 18.23
N GLN A 446 -0.76 -12.43 18.38
CA GLN A 446 -2.03 -12.18 17.70
C GLN A 446 -1.88 -11.96 16.19
N ARG A 447 -0.65 -11.82 15.70
CA ARG A 447 -0.35 -11.56 14.30
C ARG A 447 -0.17 -12.88 13.57
N ASP A 448 -0.81 -12.97 12.41
CA ASP A 448 -0.83 -14.16 11.57
C ASP A 448 0.12 -14.06 10.38
N ASP A 449 1.08 -13.14 10.42
CA ASP A 449 2.13 -12.99 9.43
C ASP A 449 3.00 -14.26 9.35
N ILE A 450 3.44 -14.58 8.14
CA ILE A 450 4.07 -15.87 7.83
C ILE A 450 5.33 -15.72 6.99
N GLY A 451 6.13 -16.77 7.01
CA GLY A 451 7.16 -17.04 6.01
C GLY A 451 7.10 -18.49 5.53
N THR A 452 7.64 -18.72 4.34
CA THR A 452 7.91 -20.05 3.81
C THR A 452 9.41 -20.23 3.68
N VAL A 453 9.90 -21.45 3.91
CA VAL A 453 11.30 -21.81 3.69
C VAL A 453 11.34 -23.07 2.85
N VAL A 454 12.12 -23.07 1.77
CA VAL A 454 12.37 -24.27 0.96
C VAL A 454 13.87 -24.56 0.91
N LEU A 455 14.22 -25.84 0.99
CA LEU A 455 15.58 -26.32 0.73
C LEU A 455 15.63 -26.85 -0.70
N LEU A 456 16.43 -26.20 -1.53
CA LEU A 456 16.63 -26.59 -2.92
C LEU A 456 18.01 -27.21 -3.10
N GLU A 457 18.10 -28.26 -3.92
CA GLU A 457 19.37 -28.81 -4.40
C GLU A 457 19.48 -28.64 -5.91
N ASN A 458 20.56 -28.01 -6.39
CA ASN A 458 20.86 -27.87 -7.80
C ASN A 458 21.18 -29.26 -8.39
N ARG A 459 20.51 -29.64 -9.47
CA ARG A 459 20.69 -30.96 -10.10
C ARG A 459 22.08 -31.13 -10.69
N ALA A 460 22.62 -30.11 -11.34
CA ALA A 460 23.89 -30.19 -12.05
C ALA A 460 25.10 -30.17 -11.09
N THR A 461 25.07 -29.33 -10.06
CA THR A 461 26.22 -29.12 -9.16
C THR A 461 26.09 -29.82 -7.81
N GLY A 462 24.87 -30.24 -7.44
CA GLY A 462 24.53 -30.79 -6.14
C GLY A 462 24.63 -29.78 -4.98
N SER A 463 24.83 -28.49 -5.27
CA SER A 463 24.80 -27.43 -4.26
C SER A 463 23.40 -27.33 -3.65
N ARG A 464 23.33 -27.02 -2.36
CA ARG A 464 22.09 -26.78 -1.62
C ARG A 464 21.95 -25.32 -1.29
N MET A 465 20.72 -24.83 -1.30
CA MET A 465 20.40 -23.46 -0.94
C MET A 465 19.08 -23.40 -0.19
N ILE A 466 19.06 -22.58 0.85
CA ILE A 466 17.85 -22.23 1.60
C ILE A 466 17.26 -20.98 0.95
N VAL A 467 15.99 -21.05 0.58
CA VAL A 467 15.22 -19.90 0.10
C VAL A 467 14.10 -19.64 1.09
N ALA A 468 14.13 -18.48 1.71
CA ALA A 468 13.06 -17.99 2.56
C ALA A 468 12.27 -16.90 1.82
N ASN A 469 10.95 -16.92 1.97
CA ASN A 469 10.03 -15.91 1.47
C ASN A 469 9.08 -15.49 2.60
N ALA A 470 9.06 -14.22 2.99
CA ALA A 470 8.27 -13.73 4.11
C ALA A 470 7.50 -12.44 3.79
N HIS A 471 6.39 -12.24 4.48
CA HIS A 471 5.65 -10.98 4.51
C HIS A 471 5.41 -10.62 5.98
N PHE A 472 6.06 -9.54 6.42
CA PHE A 472 6.05 -9.07 7.81
C PHE A 472 4.93 -8.06 8.08
N TYR A 473 4.64 -7.84 9.36
CA TYR A 473 3.58 -6.94 9.78
C TYR A 473 3.74 -5.52 9.21
N TRP A 474 2.66 -4.89 8.74
CA TRP A 474 2.73 -3.66 7.93
C TRP A 474 2.76 -2.36 8.76
N ASP A 475 2.06 -2.32 9.90
CA ASP A 475 1.78 -1.07 10.62
C ASP A 475 3.07 -0.32 11.04
N PRO A 476 3.28 0.93 10.60
CA PRO A 476 4.47 1.72 10.94
C PRO A 476 4.68 1.93 12.45
N ALA A 477 3.62 1.88 13.26
CA ALA A 477 3.73 2.06 14.72
C ALA A 477 4.27 0.82 15.46
N TYR A 478 4.44 -0.30 14.75
CA TYR A 478 4.82 -1.60 15.31
C TYR A 478 6.20 -2.07 14.84
N LYS A 479 7.18 -1.16 14.82
CA LYS A 479 8.58 -1.47 14.47
C LYS A 479 9.17 -2.61 15.31
N ASP A 480 8.80 -2.67 16.58
CA ASP A 480 9.12 -3.75 17.51
C ASP A 480 8.60 -5.11 17.04
N VAL A 481 7.35 -5.18 16.59
CA VAL A 481 6.77 -6.45 16.12
C VAL A 481 7.49 -6.94 14.87
N LYS A 482 7.77 -6.04 13.91
CA LYS A 482 8.53 -6.37 12.69
C LYS A 482 9.90 -6.94 13.05
N LEU A 483 10.62 -6.28 13.95
CA LEU A 483 11.91 -6.74 14.45
C LEU A 483 11.83 -8.12 15.13
N ILE A 484 10.85 -8.36 15.99
CA ILE A 484 10.69 -9.65 16.67
C ILE A 484 10.32 -10.76 15.67
N GLN A 485 9.47 -10.49 14.68
CA GLN A 485 9.15 -11.46 13.63
C GLN A 485 10.40 -11.83 12.81
N VAL A 486 11.24 -10.85 12.45
CA VAL A 486 12.52 -11.09 11.77
C VAL A 486 13.47 -11.88 12.65
N ALA A 487 13.55 -11.57 13.95
CA ALA A 487 14.35 -12.34 14.90
C ALA A 487 13.93 -13.81 14.96
N VAL A 488 12.62 -14.08 14.96
CA VAL A 488 12.06 -15.43 14.92
C VAL A 488 12.39 -16.13 13.61
N LEU A 489 12.29 -15.45 12.47
CA LEU A 489 12.72 -15.99 11.18
C LEU A 489 14.19 -16.41 11.24
N MET A 490 15.07 -15.53 11.73
CA MET A 490 16.51 -15.80 11.77
C MET A 490 16.88 -16.94 12.73
N GLU A 491 16.18 -17.10 13.85
CA GLU A 491 16.35 -18.22 14.77
C GLU A 491 15.93 -19.55 14.11
N GLU A 492 14.78 -19.59 13.44
CA GLU A 492 14.33 -20.78 12.71
C GLU A 492 15.23 -21.12 11.52
N LEU A 493 15.70 -20.13 10.75
CA LEU A 493 16.66 -20.36 9.68
C LEU A 493 17.99 -20.92 10.21
N THR A 494 18.44 -20.44 11.36
CA THR A 494 19.65 -20.98 12.01
C THR A 494 19.46 -22.45 12.37
N ARG A 495 18.32 -22.79 12.99
CA ARG A 495 17.98 -24.17 13.36
C ARG A 495 17.87 -25.08 12.13
N LEU A 496 17.15 -24.64 11.10
CA LEU A 496 16.97 -25.39 9.85
C LEU A 496 18.28 -25.58 9.10
N ALA A 497 19.14 -24.55 9.03
CA ALA A 497 20.44 -24.67 8.37
C ALA A 497 21.33 -25.74 9.02
N GLU A 498 21.33 -25.83 10.35
CA GLU A 498 22.06 -26.88 11.08
C GLU A 498 21.51 -28.29 10.85
N GLU A 499 20.20 -28.41 10.63
CA GLU A 499 19.54 -29.67 10.28
C GLU A 499 19.86 -30.07 8.82
N TYR A 500 19.73 -29.12 7.89
CA TYR A 500 19.95 -29.33 6.46
C TYR A 500 21.41 -29.61 6.10
N ALA A 501 22.37 -29.02 6.84
CA ALA A 501 23.79 -29.32 6.65
C ALA A 501 24.11 -30.81 6.95
N LYS A 502 23.33 -31.45 7.82
CA LYS A 502 23.46 -32.86 8.20
C LYS A 502 22.59 -33.81 7.35
N MET A 503 21.79 -33.27 6.44
CA MET A 503 20.88 -34.06 5.61
C MET A 503 21.68 -34.95 4.64
N PRO A 504 21.38 -36.25 4.53
CA PRO A 504 22.13 -37.16 3.66
C PRO A 504 22.02 -36.79 2.18
N ALA A 505 22.95 -37.30 1.36
CA ALA A 505 22.95 -37.07 -0.09
C ALA A 505 21.65 -37.57 -0.76
N CYS A 506 21.12 -36.77 -1.70
CA CYS A 506 19.91 -37.11 -2.43
C CYS A 506 20.20 -38.24 -3.44
N LYS A 507 19.55 -39.40 -3.25
CA LYS A 507 19.78 -40.59 -4.07
C LYS A 507 18.98 -40.61 -5.38
N ASN A 508 17.82 -39.96 -5.42
CA ASN A 508 16.95 -39.95 -6.59
C ASN A 508 16.86 -38.53 -7.18
N LYS A 509 17.69 -38.28 -8.20
CA LYS A 509 17.76 -36.99 -8.89
C LYS A 509 17.08 -36.99 -10.26
N LYS A 510 16.35 -38.06 -10.61
CA LYS A 510 15.63 -38.15 -11.88
C LYS A 510 14.48 -37.14 -11.92
N VAL A 511 14.29 -36.48 -13.07
CA VAL A 511 13.09 -35.67 -13.33
C VAL A 511 11.95 -36.62 -13.66
N PHE A 512 10.75 -36.36 -13.15
CA PHE A 512 9.58 -37.18 -13.46
C PHE A 512 9.17 -36.90 -14.92
N GLN A 513 9.28 -37.89 -15.80
CA GLN A 513 8.83 -37.80 -17.19
C GLN A 513 7.40 -38.36 -17.27
N PHE A 514 6.45 -37.58 -17.79
CA PHE A 514 5.14 -38.11 -18.17
C PHE A 514 5.30 -38.95 -19.44
N SER A 515 4.62 -40.10 -19.51
CA SER A 515 4.77 -41.08 -20.60
C SER A 515 4.33 -40.58 -21.99
N ASP A 516 3.60 -39.48 -22.06
CA ASP A 516 2.92 -39.02 -23.29
C ASP A 516 3.32 -37.61 -23.76
N ALA A 517 4.35 -36.99 -23.16
CA ALA A 517 4.86 -35.71 -23.66
C ALA A 517 5.89 -35.99 -24.78
N GLU A 518 5.62 -35.49 -25.99
CA GLU A 518 6.58 -35.47 -27.08
C GLU A 518 7.88 -34.83 -26.60
N ASP A 519 8.88 -35.67 -26.40
CA ASP A 519 10.20 -35.33 -25.91
C ASP A 519 10.90 -34.46 -26.97
N ASN A 520 11.05 -33.16 -26.68
CA ASN A 520 11.89 -32.27 -27.50
C ASN A 520 13.38 -32.61 -27.42
N GLY A 521 13.77 -33.73 -26.81
CA GLY A 521 15.05 -34.38 -27.07
C GLY A 521 16.27 -33.65 -26.52
N GLU A 522 16.10 -32.70 -25.61
CA GLU A 522 17.24 -32.11 -24.91
C GLU A 522 17.75 -33.09 -23.84
N PRO A 523 18.97 -33.65 -24.00
CA PRO A 523 19.53 -34.54 -23.00
C PRO A 523 19.76 -33.77 -21.70
N MET A 524 19.10 -34.19 -20.62
CA MET A 524 19.32 -33.64 -19.29
C MET A 524 20.78 -33.91 -18.86
N PRO A 525 21.51 -32.91 -18.34
CA PRO A 525 22.85 -33.11 -17.84
C PRO A 525 22.85 -34.15 -16.70
N GLU A 526 23.88 -35.01 -16.67
CA GLU A 526 24.03 -35.98 -15.59
C GLU A 526 24.08 -35.24 -14.24
N PRO A 527 23.25 -35.64 -13.26
CA PRO A 527 23.16 -34.90 -12.03
C PRO A 527 24.43 -35.08 -11.17
N GLY A 528 24.99 -33.98 -10.69
CA GLY A 528 26.18 -33.97 -9.84
C GLY A 528 25.91 -34.57 -8.45
N PRO A 529 26.95 -35.00 -7.71
CA PRO A 529 26.81 -35.51 -6.35
C PRO A 529 26.36 -34.40 -5.39
N SER A 530 25.51 -34.71 -4.40
CA SER A 530 25.12 -33.73 -3.38
C SER A 530 26.35 -33.22 -2.63
N GLN A 531 26.44 -31.91 -2.43
CA GLN A 531 27.53 -31.29 -1.68
C GLN A 531 27.35 -31.47 -0.17
N GLU A 532 28.46 -31.51 0.54
CA GLU A 532 28.51 -31.58 2.00
C GLU A 532 28.88 -30.22 2.59
N TYR A 533 28.31 -29.92 3.76
CA TYR A 533 28.48 -28.65 4.48
C TYR A 533 28.91 -28.96 5.91
N SER A 534 29.96 -28.28 6.41
CA SER A 534 30.46 -28.60 7.76
C SER A 534 29.63 -27.96 8.88
N SER A 535 28.81 -26.95 8.55
CA SER A 535 27.94 -26.23 9.49
C SER A 535 26.81 -25.52 8.74
N GLY A 536 25.71 -25.21 9.43
CA GLY A 536 24.56 -24.53 8.83
C GLY A 536 24.90 -23.21 8.10
N PRO A 537 25.66 -22.27 8.69
CA PRO A 537 25.97 -20.98 8.07
C PRO A 537 26.82 -21.04 6.78
N GLN A 538 27.30 -22.21 6.37
CA GLN A 538 27.97 -22.41 5.08
C GLN A 538 26.97 -22.62 3.93
N LEU A 539 25.75 -23.05 4.23
CA LEU A 539 24.70 -23.17 3.23
C LEU A 539 24.40 -21.77 2.65
N PRO A 540 24.37 -21.62 1.31
CA PRO A 540 23.75 -20.48 0.67
C PRO A 540 22.33 -20.22 1.20
N VAL A 541 22.06 -18.97 1.58
CA VAL A 541 20.75 -18.50 2.03
C VAL A 541 20.35 -17.30 1.19
N ILE A 542 19.13 -17.34 0.67
CA ILE A 542 18.41 -16.20 0.10
C ILE A 542 17.16 -15.96 0.97
N ILE A 543 16.92 -14.71 1.35
CA ILE A 543 15.70 -14.28 2.05
C ILE A 543 15.05 -13.18 1.22
N CYS A 544 13.96 -13.53 0.55
CA CYS A 544 13.10 -12.61 -0.18
C CYS A 544 11.91 -12.19 0.70
N GLY A 545 11.36 -11.01 0.48
CA GLY A 545 10.14 -10.64 1.16
C GLY A 545 9.84 -9.16 1.20
N ASP A 546 8.61 -8.88 1.62
CA ASP A 546 8.16 -7.57 2.08
C ASP A 546 8.39 -7.48 3.59
N PHE A 547 9.39 -6.68 3.98
CA PHE A 547 9.79 -6.47 5.36
C PHE A 547 9.00 -5.36 6.05
N ASN A 548 8.24 -4.57 5.28
CA ASN A 548 7.56 -3.38 5.76
C ASN A 548 8.49 -2.47 6.61
N SER A 549 9.78 -2.47 6.32
CA SER A 549 10.82 -1.82 7.12
C SER A 549 11.88 -1.18 6.23
N GLY A 550 12.10 0.12 6.37
CA GLY A 550 13.11 0.87 5.61
C GLY A 550 14.55 0.55 6.00
N LYS A 551 15.51 1.09 5.23
CA LYS A 551 16.95 0.92 5.44
C LYS A 551 17.48 1.41 6.80
N ASP A 552 16.79 2.39 7.39
CA ASP A 552 17.16 2.99 8.68
C ASP A 552 16.48 2.28 9.89
N SER A 553 15.95 1.06 9.67
CA SER A 553 15.23 0.30 10.70
C SER A 553 16.12 -0.69 11.44
N ALA A 554 15.70 -1.08 12.65
CA ALA A 554 16.35 -2.14 13.41
C ALA A 554 16.37 -3.50 12.68
N VAL A 555 15.38 -3.73 11.82
CA VAL A 555 15.29 -4.93 10.98
C VAL A 555 16.46 -4.97 10.01
N TYR A 556 16.71 -3.87 9.30
CA TYR A 556 17.81 -3.77 8.35
C TYR A 556 19.17 -3.90 9.07
N ASP A 557 19.32 -3.24 10.22
CA ASP A 557 20.52 -3.31 11.05
C ASP A 557 20.80 -4.73 11.57
N LEU A 558 19.77 -5.44 12.07
CA LEU A 558 19.92 -6.81 12.54
C LEU A 558 20.42 -7.72 11.43
N LEU A 559 19.81 -7.64 10.24
CA LEU A 559 20.16 -8.48 9.10
C LEU A 559 21.57 -8.20 8.57
N CYS A 560 21.97 -6.93 8.48
CA CYS A 560 23.31 -6.55 8.04
C CYS A 560 24.41 -6.92 9.05
N ASN A 561 24.19 -6.59 10.33
CA ASN A 561 25.23 -6.67 11.35
C ASN A 561 25.29 -8.06 12.03
N GLY A 562 24.27 -8.89 11.85
CA GLY A 562 24.12 -10.18 12.50
C GLY A 562 23.88 -10.12 14.00
N ASN A 563 23.80 -8.92 14.57
CA ASN A 563 23.49 -8.69 15.97
C ASN A 563 22.83 -7.32 16.17
N LEU A 564 21.97 -7.24 17.19
CA LEU A 564 21.30 -6.04 17.63
C LEU A 564 21.24 -6.04 19.15
N GLY A 565 21.70 -4.94 19.77
CA GLY A 565 21.68 -4.79 21.22
C GLY A 565 20.26 -4.64 21.78
N SER A 566 20.12 -4.87 23.10
CA SER A 566 18.84 -4.81 23.83
C SER A 566 18.21 -3.40 23.94
N ARG A 567 18.92 -2.34 23.56
CA ARG A 567 18.51 -0.94 23.76
C ARG A 567 18.25 -0.19 22.44
N HIS A 568 17.83 -0.89 21.40
CA HIS A 568 17.51 -0.26 20.13
C HIS A 568 16.20 0.55 20.24
N GLU A 569 16.13 1.72 19.59
CA GLU A 569 14.96 2.62 19.67
C GLU A 569 13.65 1.96 19.23
N ASP A 570 13.70 1.12 18.20
CA ASP A 570 12.53 0.39 17.69
C ASP A 570 11.93 -0.60 18.70
N LEU A 571 12.72 -1.12 19.65
CA LEU A 571 12.19 -1.93 20.76
C LEU A 571 11.53 -1.05 21.84
N GLY A 572 12.02 0.18 22.00
CA GLY A 572 11.61 1.08 23.08
C GLY A 572 11.85 0.45 24.46
N ASP A 573 10.93 0.68 25.39
CA ASP A 573 10.97 0.11 26.75
C ASP A 573 10.23 -1.23 26.87
N ARG A 574 9.92 -1.90 25.74
CA ARG A 574 9.08 -3.10 25.70
C ARG A 574 9.87 -4.36 26.05
N ASN A 575 9.19 -5.36 26.61
CA ASN A 575 9.81 -6.61 27.04
C ASN A 575 9.38 -7.77 26.14
N TYR A 576 10.32 -8.34 25.38
CA TYR A 576 10.18 -9.53 24.54
C TYR A 576 11.00 -10.72 25.06
N GLY A 577 11.22 -10.79 26.37
CA GLY A 577 12.03 -11.81 27.02
C GLY A 577 13.49 -11.73 26.60
N THR A 578 14.07 -12.86 26.23
CA THR A 578 15.50 -12.93 25.87
C THR A 578 15.88 -12.03 24.68
N PHE A 579 14.94 -11.74 23.76
CA PHE A 579 15.21 -10.83 22.64
C PHE A 579 15.46 -9.38 23.11
N SER A 580 14.72 -8.91 24.11
CA SER A 580 14.91 -7.56 24.67
C SER A 580 15.93 -7.53 25.80
N GLU A 581 16.22 -8.66 26.46
CA GLU A 581 17.16 -8.69 27.59
C GLU A 581 18.60 -8.93 27.14
N ALA A 582 18.83 -9.96 26.31
CA ALA A 582 20.16 -10.36 25.86
C ALA A 582 20.54 -9.76 24.49
N GLY A 583 19.56 -9.16 23.79
CA GLY A 583 19.70 -8.75 22.39
C GLY A 583 19.36 -9.87 21.42
N ILE A 584 19.48 -9.57 20.14
CA ILE A 584 19.11 -10.45 19.03
C ILE A 584 20.36 -10.71 18.18
N SER A 585 20.62 -11.95 17.78
CA SER A 585 21.77 -12.27 16.93
C SER A 585 21.52 -13.47 16.03
N HIS A 586 22.18 -13.52 14.88
CA HIS A 586 22.18 -14.65 13.96
C HIS A 586 23.58 -14.91 13.37
N PRO A 587 23.87 -16.13 12.91
CA PRO A 587 25.22 -16.50 12.47
C PRO A 587 25.51 -16.18 11.00
N PHE A 588 24.50 -15.81 10.21
CA PHE A 588 24.65 -15.56 8.77
C PHE A 588 25.31 -14.21 8.50
N THR A 589 26.16 -14.15 7.48
CA THR A 589 26.73 -12.90 6.95
C THR A 589 25.90 -12.40 5.77
N LEU A 590 24.81 -11.69 6.06
CA LEU A 590 23.84 -11.26 5.04
C LEU A 590 24.18 -9.87 4.48
N LYS A 591 23.75 -9.63 3.24
CA LYS A 591 23.71 -8.32 2.60
C LYS A 591 22.44 -8.20 1.77
N SER A 592 21.86 -7.00 1.67
CA SER A 592 20.86 -6.70 0.63
C SER A 592 21.54 -6.81 -0.74
N ALA A 593 20.89 -7.45 -1.71
CA ALA A 593 21.37 -7.54 -3.09
C ALA A 593 21.59 -6.16 -3.72
N TYR A 594 20.73 -5.19 -3.37
CA TYR A 594 20.73 -3.85 -3.94
C TYR A 594 21.58 -2.84 -3.14
N SER A 595 22.12 -3.23 -1.98
CA SER A 595 22.99 -2.36 -1.17
C SER A 595 24.19 -1.78 -1.94
N SER A 596 24.72 -2.53 -2.92
CA SER A 596 25.86 -2.11 -3.74
C SER A 596 25.58 -0.91 -4.66
N VAL A 597 24.30 -0.68 -5.00
CA VAL A 597 23.85 0.46 -5.82
C VAL A 597 23.13 1.53 -4.99
N GLY A 598 23.12 1.40 -3.66
CA GLY A 598 22.46 2.34 -2.76
C GLY A 598 20.99 2.05 -2.48
N GLU A 599 20.56 0.80 -2.72
CA GLU A 599 19.14 0.37 -2.82
C GLU A 599 18.42 1.00 -4.03
N LEU A 600 17.23 0.48 -4.38
CA LEU A 600 16.37 1.15 -5.38
C LEU A 600 15.81 2.46 -4.82
N SER A 601 15.31 3.33 -5.70
CA SER A 601 14.70 4.59 -5.29
C SER A 601 13.47 4.36 -4.38
N PHE A 602 12.73 3.28 -4.63
CA PHE A 602 11.64 2.77 -3.81
C PHE A 602 11.34 1.32 -4.20
N THR A 603 10.60 0.61 -3.36
CA THR A 603 9.98 -0.67 -3.72
C THR A 603 8.48 -0.67 -3.50
N ASN A 604 7.94 0.26 -2.70
CA ASN A 604 6.51 0.58 -2.63
C ASN A 604 6.31 2.05 -3.05
N TYR A 605 5.36 2.31 -3.95
CA TYR A 605 5.10 3.66 -4.47
C TYR A 605 3.61 4.00 -4.51
N THR A 606 3.16 4.76 -3.53
CA THR A 606 1.80 5.33 -3.48
C THR A 606 1.88 6.84 -3.20
N PRO A 607 0.82 7.63 -3.46
CA PRO A 607 0.88 9.07 -3.27
C PRO A 607 1.11 9.51 -1.82
N GLY A 608 0.72 8.68 -0.85
CA GLY A 608 0.86 8.97 0.58
C GLY A 608 2.07 8.30 1.24
N PHE A 609 2.72 7.36 0.57
CA PHE A 609 3.82 6.59 1.12
C PHE A 609 4.73 6.06 0.00
N THR A 610 6.03 6.30 0.13
CA THR A 610 7.05 5.82 -0.81
C THR A 610 8.30 5.48 -0.03
N ASP A 611 8.73 4.22 -0.07
CA ASP A 611 9.92 3.76 0.64
C ASP A 611 10.44 2.43 0.04
N VAL A 612 11.60 1.98 0.50
CA VAL A 612 12.17 0.66 0.23
C VAL A 612 11.76 -0.29 1.34
N LEU A 613 10.82 -1.18 1.05
CA LEU A 613 10.25 -2.16 2.01
C LEU A 613 10.62 -3.60 1.67
N ASP A 614 10.94 -3.86 0.41
CA ASP A 614 11.18 -5.19 -0.14
C ASP A 614 12.67 -5.42 -0.33
N TYR A 615 13.13 -6.63 0.00
CA TYR A 615 14.55 -6.95 -0.07
C TYR A 615 14.77 -8.38 -0.56
N ILE A 616 15.91 -8.56 -1.23
CA ILE A 616 16.54 -9.87 -1.46
C ILE A 616 17.84 -9.88 -0.65
N TRP A 617 17.82 -10.54 0.50
CA TRP A 617 19.01 -10.75 1.31
C TRP A 617 19.73 -12.01 0.88
N TYR A 618 21.06 -11.98 0.87
CA TYR A 618 21.87 -13.13 0.50
C TYR A 618 23.06 -13.33 1.43
N SER A 619 23.47 -14.59 1.61
CA SER A 619 24.67 -14.97 2.36
C SER A 619 25.95 -14.66 1.57
N SER A 620 26.59 -13.53 1.87
CA SER A 620 27.74 -12.99 1.13
C SER A 620 29.04 -13.80 1.23
N ASN A 621 29.10 -14.79 2.12
CA ASN A 621 30.20 -15.74 2.23
C ASN A 621 30.16 -16.86 1.16
N SER A 622 28.98 -17.15 0.62
CA SER A 622 28.73 -18.24 -0.34
C SER A 622 28.15 -17.77 -1.66
N LEU A 623 27.60 -16.55 -1.72
CA LEU A 623 26.98 -15.97 -2.91
C LEU A 623 27.59 -14.59 -3.22
N ARG A 624 27.66 -14.26 -4.52
CA ARG A 624 28.00 -12.92 -5.02
C ARG A 624 26.92 -12.47 -5.99
N VAL A 625 26.59 -11.18 -5.98
CA VAL A 625 25.63 -10.59 -6.95
C VAL A 625 26.37 -10.23 -8.23
N SER A 626 25.87 -10.69 -9.38
CA SER A 626 26.42 -10.38 -10.71
C SER A 626 25.54 -9.42 -11.52
N GLY A 627 24.24 -9.35 -11.23
CA GLY A 627 23.33 -8.44 -11.92
C GLY A 627 22.08 -8.11 -11.13
N LEU A 628 21.47 -6.96 -11.40
CA LEU A 628 20.26 -6.46 -10.75
C LEU A 628 19.31 -5.85 -11.79
N LEU A 629 18.00 -5.95 -11.55
CA LEU A 629 17.00 -5.19 -12.31
C LEU A 629 16.86 -3.78 -11.72
N GLY A 630 17.17 -2.75 -12.53
CA GLY A 630 17.31 -1.36 -12.11
C GLY A 630 16.01 -0.64 -11.76
N ASP A 631 16.10 0.68 -11.58
CA ASP A 631 14.98 1.54 -11.23
C ASP A 631 13.97 1.72 -12.38
N VAL A 632 12.78 2.23 -12.03
CA VAL A 632 11.78 2.71 -13.00
C VAL A 632 12.25 4.03 -13.61
N ASP A 633 11.90 4.27 -14.88
CA ASP A 633 12.18 5.54 -15.55
C ASP A 633 11.63 6.75 -14.75
N MET A 634 12.53 7.66 -14.38
CA MET A 634 12.23 8.84 -13.59
C MET A 634 11.41 9.88 -14.38
N GLU A 635 11.45 9.86 -15.71
CA GLU A 635 10.60 10.73 -16.53
C GLU A 635 9.14 10.24 -16.49
N TYR A 636 8.91 8.94 -16.64
CA TYR A 636 7.60 8.32 -16.43
C TYR A 636 6.98 8.67 -15.06
N LEU A 637 7.76 8.59 -13.99
CA LEU A 637 7.27 8.87 -12.63
C LEU A 637 6.84 10.32 -12.38
N GLN A 638 7.19 11.27 -13.26
CA GLN A 638 6.74 12.66 -13.13
C GLN A 638 5.24 12.83 -13.43
N ARG A 639 4.61 11.87 -14.12
CA ARG A 639 3.21 11.91 -14.52
C ARG A 639 2.34 10.85 -13.85
N VAL A 640 2.94 10.03 -13.00
CA VAL A 640 2.27 8.91 -12.34
C VAL A 640 2.29 9.11 -10.83
N PRO A 641 1.12 9.38 -10.21
CA PRO A 641 1.06 9.72 -8.79
C PRO A 641 1.35 8.54 -7.87
N GLY A 642 1.13 7.31 -8.34
CA GLY A 642 1.30 6.09 -7.56
C GLY A 642 1.04 4.82 -8.36
N PHE A 643 1.33 3.69 -7.75
CA PHE A 643 1.05 2.34 -8.21
C PHE A 643 -0.02 1.68 -7.31
N PRO A 644 -0.93 0.84 -7.84
CA PRO A 644 -0.95 0.32 -9.20
C PRO A 644 -1.42 1.34 -10.25
N ASN A 645 -0.98 1.14 -11.49
CA ASN A 645 -1.37 1.90 -12.67
C ASN A 645 -1.45 0.94 -13.89
N PHE A 646 -1.63 1.48 -15.10
CA PHE A 646 -1.74 0.71 -16.33
C PHE A 646 -0.60 -0.26 -16.63
N HIS A 647 0.63 0.04 -16.17
CA HIS A 647 1.83 -0.73 -16.49
C HIS A 647 2.42 -1.44 -15.27
N PHE A 648 2.08 -0.98 -14.06
CA PHE A 648 2.52 -1.54 -12.79
C PHE A 648 1.31 -2.09 -12.02
N PRO A 649 1.11 -3.42 -11.99
CA PRO A 649 -0.11 -4.06 -11.48
C PRO A 649 -0.14 -4.24 -9.96
N SER A 650 0.90 -3.81 -9.25
CA SER A 650 1.02 -3.83 -7.79
C SER A 650 1.48 -2.46 -7.32
N ASP A 651 1.17 -2.08 -6.09
CA ASP A 651 1.75 -0.90 -5.44
C ASP A 651 3.23 -1.10 -5.07
N HIS A 652 3.71 -2.35 -5.15
CA HIS A 652 5.12 -2.70 -5.05
C HIS A 652 5.77 -2.87 -6.42
N LEU A 653 7.10 -2.80 -6.44
CA LEU A 653 7.96 -3.05 -7.60
C LEU A 653 8.60 -4.44 -7.45
N ALA A 654 8.66 -5.22 -8.52
CA ALA A 654 9.38 -6.48 -8.51
C ALA A 654 10.90 -6.27 -8.34
N LEU A 655 11.54 -7.07 -7.50
CA LEU A 655 13.00 -7.13 -7.36
C LEU A 655 13.51 -8.35 -8.12
N MET A 656 14.63 -8.19 -8.82
CA MET A 656 15.33 -9.31 -9.43
C MET A 656 16.85 -9.17 -9.28
N ALA A 657 17.52 -10.26 -8.89
CA ALA A 657 18.96 -10.31 -8.75
C ALA A 657 19.52 -11.61 -9.32
N GLU A 658 20.63 -11.51 -10.07
CA GLU A 658 21.44 -12.66 -10.48
C GLU A 658 22.60 -12.86 -9.49
N PHE A 659 22.79 -14.11 -9.08
CA PHE A 659 23.81 -14.55 -8.16
C PHE A 659 24.76 -15.55 -8.81
N VAL A 660 26.01 -15.53 -8.35
CA VAL A 660 27.04 -16.53 -8.62
C VAL A 660 27.34 -17.27 -7.31
N VAL A 661 27.25 -18.60 -7.33
CA VAL A 661 27.64 -19.44 -6.19
C VAL A 661 29.16 -19.49 -6.12
N SER A 662 29.70 -19.08 -4.98
CA SER A 662 31.14 -19.08 -4.72
C SER A 662 31.61 -20.48 -4.31
N ALA A 663 32.76 -20.90 -4.85
CA ALA A 663 33.37 -22.16 -4.44
C ALA A 663 33.73 -22.13 -2.93
N PRO A 664 33.53 -23.23 -2.18
CA PRO A 664 33.94 -23.30 -0.79
C PRO A 664 35.43 -22.97 -0.66
N LYS A 665 35.79 -22.01 0.20
CA LYS A 665 37.19 -21.77 0.53
C LYS A 665 37.75 -23.02 1.19
N LYS A 666 38.51 -23.85 0.45
CA LYS A 666 39.30 -24.92 1.05
C LYS A 666 40.24 -24.27 2.06
N LEU A 667 40.03 -24.54 3.35
CA LEU A 667 41.01 -24.22 4.38
C LEU A 667 42.34 -24.81 3.92
N LYS A 668 43.34 -23.96 3.68
CA LYS A 668 44.73 -24.44 3.55
C LYS A 668 45.05 -25.09 4.88
N VAL A 669 45.07 -26.42 4.92
CA VAL A 669 45.73 -27.16 5.97
C VAL A 669 47.20 -26.82 5.83
N THR A 670 47.67 -25.83 6.58
CA THR A 670 49.10 -25.73 6.88
C THR A 670 49.43 -26.96 7.69
N GLU A 671 50.00 -27.97 7.04
CA GLU A 671 50.76 -28.99 7.74
C GLU A 671 51.77 -28.26 8.62
N ALA A 672 51.65 -28.45 9.93
CA ALA A 672 52.69 -28.02 10.84
C ALA A 672 53.94 -28.83 10.49
N ASP A 673 54.89 -28.17 9.83
CA ASP A 673 56.23 -28.71 9.59
C ASP A 673 56.93 -28.83 10.95
N PHE A 674 56.78 -29.99 11.59
CA PHE A 674 57.56 -30.36 12.75
C PHE A 674 58.99 -30.65 12.26
N GLY A 675 59.77 -29.56 12.17
CA GLY A 675 61.17 -29.60 11.79
C GLY A 675 61.93 -30.72 12.51
N SER A 676 62.69 -31.47 11.72
CA SER A 676 63.59 -32.54 12.14
C SER A 676 64.44 -32.11 13.34
N GLY A 677 64.37 -32.90 14.42
CA GLY A 677 65.04 -32.64 15.69
C GLY A 677 66.54 -32.41 15.56
N SER A 678 67.04 -31.39 16.25
CA SER A 678 68.49 -31.18 16.42
C SER A 678 69.05 -32.28 17.32
N GLN A 679 69.86 -33.18 16.74
CA GLN A 679 70.86 -33.92 17.50
C GLN A 679 71.85 -32.90 18.09
N ARG A 680 71.89 -32.82 19.43
CA ARG A 680 72.99 -32.17 20.15
C ARG A 680 74.13 -33.18 20.27
N ASP A 681 75.15 -33.01 19.43
CA ASP A 681 76.46 -33.58 19.67
C ASP A 681 77.19 -32.79 20.77
N GLY A 682 77.79 -33.52 21.69
CA GLY A 682 78.48 -32.98 22.85
C GLY A 682 79.82 -32.34 22.55
N LYS A 683 80.16 -31.34 23.36
CA LYS A 683 81.50 -31.08 23.90
C LYS A 683 81.38 -30.23 25.16
#